data_AF-A0A7Y8ESU9-F1
#
_entry.id   AF-A0A7Y8ESU9-F1
#
_cell.length_a   1.000
_cell.length_b   1.000
_cell.length_c   1.000
_cell.angle_alpha   90.00
_cell.angle_beta   90.00
_cell.angle_gamma   90.00
#
_symmetry.space_group_name_H-M   'P 1'
#
loop_
_entity.id
_entity.type
_entity.pdbx_description
1 polymer ?
#
loop_
_entity_poly.entity_id
_entity_poly.type
_entity_poly.pdbx_seq_one_letter_code
_entity_poly.pdbx_strand_id
1 'polypeptide(L)'
;MTDQNSQFFAILTAVGEAKQANAAALGTSWTFSQMAVGDANGTDPIPSRTQTKLINERRRAPLNQVKVDPTNASVIITEQIIPESVGGWWVREIALYDADGDMVAVANCAPTYKPLLNQGSGRTQVIRINLIVSSTANIELKIDPSVVLATREYVDTVIVEALSKLDYKHSVLAATTANITLSGIQAIDGELLPAGARVLVKDQAQARENGIYVVPAAGAWKRAQDADTSVEVTPGLFVSVEKGTVNGDGVWQLVTDAPIVLGTTALAFEMVAGRTGVSAGAYTKVTVDKYGRVIAGTTPTTLAGYGIADSFTKDQVTAMIAQASALPVGSVIAFPVNKLAPGFLELDGSVQNEAFYPDLATFLGGAFNKGDEGAGNFRLPESRGEFLRGWDHGRGVDAARAIGSMQLDSLQGFRMETMRTKAGTAWGNDDAGAGDPAVGPPLGTVTPGTRPRNLTGAFVSDGVNGVPRVGSETRSRSLAVMWCIKAWNAPINQGNIDVAALALEVQSQKKLAIIGTHKNLKLSSSGLNALVNVSADQLIVGTGDRVRSVSGINLSFSGLTVGANGLDAGVLAASTLYNVWVISNESGSAGLLSLSATAPTMPAGYTDKARVGSIRTDATANKFPWRFNQTDCFVEVDKAPGTNVSTLPAMAGGSTSGVLTAVSVSNHVPPTASHIKCVVSADSAAGNAVGVFPSTAYSLVTDYSYGSGPANSGVFRSSMVVEIMLKGTSIAWVSQGAGNLLNLVGWRDTL
;
A
#
# COMPACT_ATOMS: atom_id res chain seq x y z
N MET A 1 -42.49 -32.65 -75.55
CA MET A 1 -43.06 -32.41 -76.89
C MET A 1 -43.31 -30.91 -76.96
N THR A 2 -42.43 -30.13 -77.61
CA THR A 2 -42.81 -28.77 -77.99
C THR A 2 -43.94 -28.98 -78.97
N ASP A 3 -45.12 -28.51 -78.59
CA ASP A 3 -46.36 -28.71 -79.31
C ASP A 3 -46.18 -28.46 -80.83
N GLN A 4 -46.67 -29.38 -81.67
CA GLN A 4 -46.77 -29.18 -83.13
C GLN A 4 -47.58 -27.93 -83.51
N ASN A 5 -48.29 -27.30 -82.55
CA ASN A 5 -49.00 -26.04 -82.70
C ASN A 5 -48.15 -24.80 -82.37
N SER A 6 -46.87 -24.94 -81.99
CA SER A 6 -45.97 -23.78 -81.88
C SER A 6 -45.64 -23.25 -83.27
N GLN A 7 -45.77 -21.94 -83.51
CA GLN A 7 -45.44 -21.32 -84.80
C GLN A 7 -43.96 -21.52 -85.18
N PHE A 8 -43.08 -21.64 -84.18
CA PHE A 8 -41.65 -21.92 -84.36
C PHE A 8 -41.24 -23.11 -83.52
N PHE A 9 -40.58 -24.09 -84.12
CA PHE A 9 -40.19 -25.33 -83.47
C PHE A 9 -38.99 -25.98 -84.17
N ALA A 10 -38.36 -26.92 -83.46
CA ALA A 10 -37.27 -27.73 -83.97
C ALA A 10 -37.66 -29.21 -83.90
N ILE A 11 -37.35 -29.97 -84.95
CA ILE A 11 -37.55 -31.41 -85.01
C ILE A 11 -36.26 -32.11 -85.44
N LEU A 12 -36.13 -33.37 -85.04
CA LEU A 12 -35.16 -34.27 -85.65
C LEU A 12 -35.62 -34.63 -87.07
N THR A 13 -34.66 -34.77 -87.99
CA THR A 13 -34.91 -35.40 -89.30
C THR A 13 -34.99 -36.92 -89.11
N ALA A 14 -35.49 -37.65 -90.09
CA ALA A 14 -35.49 -39.12 -90.07
C ALA A 14 -34.07 -39.69 -89.89
N VAL A 15 -33.06 -39.01 -90.43
CA VAL A 15 -31.64 -39.34 -90.24
C VAL A 15 -31.20 -39.08 -88.80
N GLY A 16 -31.55 -37.93 -88.23
CA GLY A 16 -31.22 -37.58 -86.85
C GLY A 16 -31.85 -38.52 -85.82
N GLU A 17 -33.10 -38.93 -86.00
CA GLU A 17 -33.75 -39.90 -85.11
C GLU A 17 -33.09 -41.28 -85.18
N ALA A 18 -32.75 -41.75 -86.38
CA ALA A 18 -32.05 -43.02 -86.56
C ALA A 18 -30.67 -43.00 -85.89
N LYS A 19 -29.93 -41.89 -86.04
CA LYS A 19 -28.62 -41.73 -85.40
C LYS A 19 -28.72 -41.59 -83.88
N GLN A 20 -29.72 -40.88 -83.37
CA GLN A 20 -29.97 -40.80 -81.94
C GLN A 20 -30.30 -42.17 -81.34
N ALA A 21 -31.15 -42.94 -82.01
CA ALA A 21 -31.51 -44.29 -81.59
C ALA A 21 -30.30 -45.25 -81.62
N ASN A 22 -29.46 -45.16 -82.66
CA ASN A 22 -28.24 -45.96 -82.76
C ASN A 22 -27.21 -45.60 -81.69
N ALA A 23 -27.01 -44.30 -81.42
CA ALA A 23 -26.12 -43.84 -80.36
C ALA A 23 -26.55 -44.34 -78.97
N ALA A 24 -27.85 -44.30 -78.69
CA ALA A 24 -28.42 -44.85 -77.46
C ALA A 24 -28.30 -46.38 -77.37
N ALA A 25 -28.48 -47.10 -78.47
CA ALA A 25 -28.42 -48.56 -78.50
C ALA A 25 -26.98 -49.11 -78.39
N LEU A 26 -26.00 -48.41 -78.96
CA LEU A 26 -24.60 -48.84 -79.01
C LEU A 26 -23.71 -48.20 -77.94
N GLY A 27 -24.24 -47.24 -77.17
CA GLY A 27 -23.47 -46.50 -76.17
C GLY A 27 -22.42 -45.55 -76.75
N THR A 28 -22.48 -45.25 -78.06
CA THR A 28 -21.50 -44.42 -78.77
C THR A 28 -21.86 -42.93 -78.68
N SER A 29 -20.86 -42.05 -78.55
CA SER A 29 -21.08 -40.60 -78.53
C SER A 29 -21.66 -40.07 -79.85
N TRP A 30 -22.64 -39.16 -79.75
CA TRP A 30 -23.24 -38.44 -80.88
C TRP A 30 -22.97 -36.95 -80.74
N THR A 31 -22.33 -36.37 -81.76
CA THR A 31 -21.77 -35.02 -81.70
C THR A 31 -22.32 -34.15 -82.82
N PHE A 32 -22.86 -32.98 -82.47
CA PHE A 32 -23.24 -31.95 -83.43
C PHE A 32 -22.01 -31.13 -83.81
N SER A 33 -21.70 -31.05 -85.10
CA SER A 33 -20.48 -30.42 -85.61
C SER A 33 -20.73 -28.97 -86.06
N GLN A 34 -21.83 -28.72 -86.76
CA GLN A 34 -22.10 -27.46 -87.45
C GLN A 34 -23.58 -27.08 -87.36
N MET A 35 -23.84 -25.77 -87.36
CA MET A 35 -25.16 -25.20 -87.55
C MET A 35 -25.16 -24.41 -88.86
N ALA A 36 -26.22 -24.61 -89.64
CA ALA A 36 -26.49 -23.85 -90.84
C ALA A 36 -27.75 -23.00 -90.68
N VAL A 37 -27.76 -21.86 -91.36
CA VAL A 37 -28.83 -20.88 -91.36
C VAL A 37 -29.11 -20.47 -92.80
N GLY A 38 -30.39 -20.28 -93.12
CA GLY A 38 -30.86 -19.98 -94.46
C GLY A 38 -31.99 -18.96 -94.48
N ASP A 39 -32.24 -18.40 -95.66
CA ASP A 39 -33.31 -17.42 -95.88
C ASP A 39 -34.56 -18.03 -96.52
N ALA A 40 -34.56 -19.35 -96.77
CA ALA A 40 -35.66 -20.10 -97.36
C ALA A 40 -36.24 -19.49 -98.65
N ASN A 41 -35.41 -18.81 -99.45
CA ASN A 41 -35.82 -18.06 -100.65
C ASN A 41 -36.97 -17.05 -100.37
N GLY A 42 -37.03 -16.51 -99.15
CA GLY A 42 -38.03 -15.54 -98.72
C GLY A 42 -39.38 -16.14 -98.30
N THR A 43 -39.49 -17.46 -98.22
CA THR A 43 -40.68 -18.18 -97.70
C THR A 43 -40.56 -18.46 -96.20
N ASP A 44 -41.66 -18.83 -95.55
CA ASP A 44 -41.68 -19.26 -94.14
C ASP A 44 -41.84 -20.80 -94.08
N PRO A 45 -40.73 -21.56 -94.05
CA PRO A 45 -40.80 -23.00 -94.16
C PRO A 45 -41.30 -23.65 -92.87
N ILE A 46 -42.07 -24.72 -93.02
CA ILE A 46 -42.44 -25.63 -91.93
C ILE A 46 -41.41 -26.77 -91.90
N PRO A 47 -40.69 -26.98 -90.78
CA PRO A 47 -39.75 -28.08 -90.64
C PRO A 47 -40.40 -29.44 -90.91
N SER A 48 -39.75 -30.27 -91.74
CA SER A 48 -40.20 -31.62 -92.10
C SER A 48 -39.15 -32.68 -91.81
N ARG A 49 -39.60 -33.85 -91.32
CA ARG A 49 -38.75 -35.00 -90.99
C ARG A 49 -38.01 -35.57 -92.20
N THR A 50 -38.48 -35.32 -93.42
CA THR A 50 -37.86 -35.81 -94.66
C THR A 50 -36.81 -34.86 -95.25
N GLN A 51 -36.57 -33.69 -94.63
CA GLN A 51 -35.56 -32.76 -95.15
C GLN A 51 -34.16 -33.34 -94.95
N THR A 52 -33.33 -33.23 -95.99
CA THR A 52 -31.91 -33.59 -95.97
C THR A 52 -30.97 -32.39 -96.18
N LYS A 53 -31.54 -31.24 -96.54
CA LYS A 53 -30.86 -29.94 -96.67
C LYS A 53 -31.83 -28.78 -96.41
N LEU A 54 -31.29 -27.60 -96.11
CA LEU A 54 -32.03 -26.33 -96.09
C LEU A 54 -32.52 -25.94 -97.51
N ILE A 55 -33.58 -25.15 -97.61
CA ILE A 55 -34.15 -24.67 -98.87
C ILE A 55 -33.18 -23.72 -99.57
N ASN A 56 -32.60 -22.77 -98.83
CA ASN A 56 -31.54 -21.88 -99.28
C ASN A 56 -30.58 -21.53 -98.13
N GLU A 57 -29.52 -22.32 -98.01
CA GLU A 57 -28.46 -22.11 -97.02
C GLU A 57 -27.64 -20.84 -97.33
N ARG A 58 -27.52 -19.95 -96.34
CA ARG A 58 -26.72 -18.71 -96.42
C ARG A 58 -25.38 -18.82 -95.70
N ARG A 59 -25.34 -19.58 -94.61
CA ARG A 59 -24.13 -19.78 -93.81
C ARG A 59 -24.19 -21.12 -93.10
N ARG A 60 -23.04 -21.79 -93.05
CA ARG A 60 -22.76 -22.92 -92.17
C ARG A 60 -21.46 -22.65 -91.43
N ALA A 61 -21.43 -22.92 -90.13
CA ALA A 61 -20.21 -22.81 -89.34
C ALA A 61 -20.26 -23.78 -88.15
N PRO A 62 -19.12 -24.05 -87.50
CA PRO A 62 -19.07 -24.85 -86.29
C PRO A 62 -19.97 -24.28 -85.18
N LEU A 63 -20.49 -25.17 -84.34
CA LEU A 63 -21.22 -24.81 -83.13
C LEU A 63 -20.28 -24.21 -82.07
N ASN A 64 -20.75 -23.17 -81.38
CA ASN A 64 -20.03 -22.54 -80.27
C ASN A 64 -20.32 -23.21 -78.93
N GLN A 65 -21.57 -23.66 -78.73
CA GLN A 65 -22.01 -24.34 -77.51
C GLN A 65 -23.03 -25.44 -77.82
N VAL A 66 -22.86 -26.59 -77.17
CA VAL A 66 -23.86 -27.66 -77.06
C VAL A 66 -23.98 -28.02 -75.58
N LYS A 67 -25.17 -27.88 -74.99
CA LYS A 67 -25.46 -28.21 -73.59
C LYS A 67 -26.83 -28.86 -73.43
N VAL A 68 -27.03 -29.58 -72.33
CA VAL A 68 -28.37 -30.02 -71.89
C VAL A 68 -29.01 -28.91 -71.05
N ASP A 69 -30.31 -28.73 -71.17
CA ASP A 69 -31.04 -27.75 -70.36
C ASP A 69 -31.04 -28.18 -68.87
N PRO A 70 -30.62 -27.30 -67.94
CA PRO A 70 -30.56 -27.63 -66.51
C PRO A 70 -31.93 -27.88 -65.87
N THR A 71 -33.02 -27.43 -66.49
CA THR A 71 -34.40 -27.64 -66.00
C THR A 71 -35.09 -28.84 -66.67
N ASN A 72 -34.61 -29.29 -67.83
CA ASN A 72 -35.20 -30.41 -68.56
C ASN A 72 -34.12 -31.23 -69.27
N ALA A 73 -33.78 -32.39 -68.69
CA ALA A 73 -32.76 -33.29 -69.20
C ALA A 73 -33.01 -33.83 -70.62
N SER A 74 -34.22 -33.67 -71.17
CA SER A 74 -34.60 -34.08 -72.54
C SER A 74 -34.44 -32.98 -73.59
N VAL A 75 -33.98 -31.77 -73.21
CA VAL A 75 -33.76 -30.65 -74.12
C VAL A 75 -32.26 -30.42 -74.32
N ILE A 76 -31.84 -30.37 -75.58
CA ILE A 76 -30.49 -29.95 -75.97
C ILE A 76 -30.58 -28.51 -76.47
N ILE A 77 -29.68 -27.68 -75.98
CA ILE A 77 -29.50 -26.30 -76.42
C ILE A 77 -28.21 -26.24 -77.24
N THR A 78 -28.34 -25.89 -78.52
CA THR A 78 -27.20 -25.64 -79.41
C THR A 78 -27.16 -24.18 -79.81
N GLU A 79 -25.97 -23.59 -79.80
CA GLU A 79 -25.78 -22.18 -80.13
C GLU A 79 -24.68 -21.98 -81.18
N GLN A 80 -24.95 -21.04 -82.10
CA GLN A 80 -23.99 -20.53 -83.07
C GLN A 80 -24.00 -19.01 -83.05
N ILE A 81 -22.81 -18.41 -83.03
CA ILE A 81 -22.62 -16.96 -83.11
C ILE A 81 -22.35 -16.58 -84.57
N ILE A 82 -23.13 -15.63 -85.07
CA ILE A 82 -22.86 -14.96 -86.36
C ILE A 82 -22.20 -13.62 -86.06
N PRO A 83 -20.90 -13.45 -86.37
CA PRO A 83 -20.17 -12.20 -86.12
C PRO A 83 -20.70 -11.05 -86.98
N GLU A 84 -20.32 -9.83 -86.65
CA GLU A 84 -20.73 -8.62 -87.40
C GLU A 84 -20.26 -8.56 -88.86
N SER A 85 -19.18 -9.30 -89.19
CA SER A 85 -18.60 -9.39 -90.55
C SER A 85 -19.40 -10.29 -91.50
N VAL A 86 -20.40 -11.03 -91.01
CA VAL A 86 -21.21 -11.96 -91.81
C VAL A 86 -22.71 -11.65 -91.62
N GLY A 87 -23.44 -11.44 -92.72
CA GLY A 87 -24.83 -11.01 -92.71
C GLY A 87 -25.30 -10.51 -94.08
N GLY A 88 -26.31 -9.64 -94.08
CA GLY A 88 -26.92 -9.04 -95.26
C GLY A 88 -28.15 -9.80 -95.79
N TRP A 89 -28.70 -10.72 -94.99
CA TRP A 89 -29.78 -11.63 -95.37
C TRP A 89 -30.70 -11.94 -94.17
N TRP A 90 -31.88 -12.47 -94.47
CA TRP A 90 -32.87 -12.88 -93.47
C TRP A 90 -32.62 -14.31 -93.00
N VAL A 91 -32.64 -14.56 -91.69
CA VAL A 91 -32.65 -15.91 -91.13
C VAL A 91 -34.11 -16.35 -91.01
N ARG A 92 -34.45 -17.50 -91.62
CA ARG A 92 -35.80 -18.10 -91.58
C ARG A 92 -35.78 -19.60 -91.29
N GLU A 93 -34.71 -20.28 -91.70
CA GLU A 93 -34.51 -21.70 -91.45
C GLU A 93 -33.14 -21.95 -90.82
N ILE A 94 -33.08 -22.95 -89.95
CA ILE A 94 -31.88 -23.33 -89.20
C ILE A 94 -31.78 -24.86 -89.22
N ALA A 95 -30.59 -25.40 -89.39
CA ALA A 95 -30.34 -26.85 -89.35
C ALA A 95 -29.09 -27.18 -88.54
N LEU A 96 -29.11 -28.36 -87.91
CA LEU A 96 -27.95 -28.96 -87.24
C LEU A 96 -27.40 -30.10 -88.07
N TYR A 97 -26.08 -30.18 -88.11
CA TYR A 97 -25.32 -31.23 -88.78
C TYR A 97 -24.43 -31.94 -87.76
N ASP A 98 -24.29 -33.25 -87.90
CA ASP A 98 -23.40 -34.06 -87.08
C ASP A 98 -21.98 -34.15 -87.65
N ALA A 99 -21.11 -34.92 -87.00
CA ALA A 99 -19.72 -35.11 -87.41
C ALA A 99 -19.57 -35.77 -88.80
N ASP A 100 -20.56 -36.54 -89.25
CA ASP A 100 -20.56 -37.19 -90.56
C ASP A 100 -21.08 -36.25 -91.68
N GLY A 101 -21.55 -35.06 -91.32
CA GLY A 101 -22.07 -34.06 -92.25
C GLY A 101 -23.55 -34.25 -92.60
N ASP A 102 -24.27 -35.15 -91.91
CA ASP A 102 -25.69 -35.38 -92.15
C ASP A 102 -26.55 -34.33 -91.44
N MET A 103 -27.64 -33.89 -92.08
CA MET A 103 -28.59 -32.98 -91.46
C MET A 103 -29.49 -33.72 -90.47
N VAL A 104 -29.28 -33.50 -89.18
CA VAL A 104 -29.89 -34.28 -88.10
C VAL A 104 -31.07 -33.57 -87.42
N ALA A 105 -31.11 -32.24 -87.48
CA ALA A 105 -32.26 -31.48 -86.99
C ALA A 105 -32.51 -30.27 -87.87
N VAL A 106 -33.78 -29.85 -87.92
CA VAL A 106 -34.22 -28.67 -88.65
C VAL A 106 -35.21 -27.88 -87.80
N ALA A 107 -35.10 -26.56 -87.87
CA ALA A 107 -35.93 -25.62 -87.13
C ALA A 107 -36.30 -24.43 -88.02
N ASN A 108 -37.48 -23.87 -87.78
CA ASN A 108 -37.88 -22.58 -88.32
C ASN A 108 -37.73 -21.48 -87.25
N CYS A 109 -37.57 -20.23 -87.70
CA CYS A 109 -37.53 -19.09 -86.81
C CYS A 109 -38.30 -17.91 -87.39
N ALA A 110 -38.71 -16.97 -86.53
CA ALA A 110 -39.29 -15.72 -86.99
C ALA A 110 -38.31 -15.00 -87.92
N PRO A 111 -38.78 -14.43 -89.05
CA PRO A 111 -37.91 -13.74 -89.99
C PRO A 111 -37.09 -12.66 -89.28
N THR A 112 -35.78 -12.87 -89.21
CA THR A 112 -34.87 -11.97 -88.50
C THR A 112 -33.76 -11.52 -89.41
N TYR A 113 -33.63 -10.20 -89.62
CA TYR A 113 -32.58 -9.64 -90.46
C TYR A 113 -31.26 -9.54 -89.70
N LYS A 114 -30.20 -10.11 -90.27
CA LYS A 114 -28.83 -10.03 -89.75
C LYS A 114 -28.04 -8.99 -90.56
N PRO A 115 -27.86 -7.75 -90.08
CA PRO A 115 -27.15 -6.72 -90.84
C PRO A 115 -25.63 -6.95 -90.84
N LEU A 116 -24.97 -6.39 -91.86
CA LEU A 116 -23.51 -6.28 -91.96
C LEU A 116 -23.03 -4.92 -91.45
N LEU A 117 -21.80 -4.87 -90.93
CA LEU A 117 -21.19 -3.61 -90.49
C LEU A 117 -21.16 -2.54 -91.61
N ASN A 118 -21.00 -2.94 -92.87
CA ASN A 118 -21.02 -2.04 -94.03
C ASN A 118 -22.41 -1.46 -94.37
N GLN A 119 -23.48 -1.93 -93.74
CA GLN A 119 -24.85 -1.41 -93.86
C GLN A 119 -25.18 -0.39 -92.75
N GLY A 120 -24.17 0.07 -92.00
CA GLY A 120 -24.33 1.05 -90.91
C GLY A 120 -24.83 0.47 -89.59
N SER A 121 -24.98 -0.85 -89.49
CA SER A 121 -25.35 -1.56 -88.25
C SER A 121 -24.67 -2.93 -88.20
N GLY A 122 -23.51 -3.02 -87.55
CA GLY A 122 -22.89 -4.30 -87.23
C GLY A 122 -23.56 -4.89 -85.98
N ARG A 123 -24.19 -6.06 -86.10
CA ARG A 123 -24.77 -6.76 -84.94
C ARG A 123 -24.21 -8.17 -84.88
N THR A 124 -23.61 -8.57 -83.76
CA THR A 124 -23.36 -9.98 -83.48
C THR A 124 -24.68 -10.64 -83.06
N GLN A 125 -25.05 -11.75 -83.70
CA GLN A 125 -26.32 -12.43 -83.43
C GLN A 125 -26.09 -13.87 -83.00
N VAL A 126 -26.67 -14.25 -81.86
CA VAL A 126 -26.67 -15.62 -81.37
C VAL A 126 -27.91 -16.32 -81.92
N ILE A 127 -27.70 -17.44 -82.62
CA ILE A 127 -28.76 -18.35 -83.05
C ILE A 127 -28.78 -19.53 -82.09
N ARG A 128 -29.93 -19.77 -81.46
CA ARG A 128 -30.14 -20.85 -80.50
C ARG A 128 -31.23 -21.79 -81.01
N ILE A 129 -30.98 -23.09 -80.94
CA ILE A 129 -31.99 -24.14 -81.16
C ILE A 129 -32.19 -24.91 -79.86
N ASN A 130 -33.44 -25.02 -79.44
CA ASN A 130 -33.85 -25.90 -78.34
C ASN A 130 -34.48 -27.15 -78.96
N LEU A 131 -33.75 -28.26 -78.94
CA LEU A 131 -34.15 -29.52 -79.54
C LEU A 131 -34.56 -30.51 -78.46
N ILE A 132 -35.77 -31.05 -78.55
CA ILE A 132 -36.21 -32.13 -77.67
C ILE A 132 -35.80 -33.47 -78.26
N VAL A 133 -35.18 -34.30 -77.44
CA VAL A 133 -34.72 -35.64 -77.81
C VAL A 133 -35.20 -36.68 -76.81
N SER A 134 -35.24 -37.94 -77.21
CA SER A 134 -35.65 -39.06 -76.34
C SER A 134 -34.61 -39.45 -75.27
N SER A 135 -33.34 -39.11 -75.47
CA SER A 135 -32.23 -39.35 -74.55
C SER A 135 -31.06 -38.42 -74.87
N THR A 136 -30.44 -37.86 -73.83
CA THR A 136 -29.23 -37.00 -73.90
C THR A 136 -27.97 -37.70 -73.39
N ALA A 137 -28.07 -38.96 -72.94
CA ALA A 137 -26.99 -39.69 -72.27
C ALA A 137 -25.72 -39.88 -73.12
N ASN A 138 -25.86 -39.88 -74.44
CA ASN A 138 -24.78 -40.17 -75.39
C ASN A 138 -24.33 -38.93 -76.17
N ILE A 139 -24.73 -37.73 -75.75
CA ILE A 139 -24.42 -36.50 -76.48
C ILE A 139 -23.11 -35.91 -75.97
N GLU A 140 -22.17 -35.67 -76.90
CA GLU A 140 -20.91 -35.02 -76.55
C GLU A 140 -21.12 -33.51 -76.41
N LEU A 141 -20.88 -32.98 -75.20
CA LEU A 141 -20.99 -31.56 -74.92
C LEU A 141 -19.77 -30.83 -75.46
N LYS A 142 -19.99 -29.80 -76.28
CA LYS A 142 -18.93 -28.98 -76.86
C LYS A 142 -19.04 -27.54 -76.38
N ILE A 143 -17.94 -27.01 -75.86
CA ILE A 143 -17.78 -25.60 -75.51
C ILE A 143 -16.51 -25.11 -76.22
N ASP A 144 -16.63 -24.14 -77.12
CA ASP A 144 -15.48 -23.41 -77.64
C ASP A 144 -15.19 -22.20 -76.72
N PRO A 145 -14.10 -22.22 -75.92
CA PRO A 145 -13.83 -21.20 -74.92
C PRO A 145 -13.39 -19.84 -75.51
N SER A 146 -13.18 -19.72 -76.83
CA SER A 146 -12.68 -18.47 -77.44
C SER A 146 -13.74 -17.37 -77.61
N VAL A 147 -15.04 -17.68 -77.49
CA VAL A 147 -16.15 -16.71 -77.72
C VAL A 147 -17.28 -16.82 -76.68
N VAL A 148 -17.00 -17.34 -75.48
CA VAL A 148 -18.02 -17.38 -74.41
C VAL A 148 -18.10 -16.01 -73.74
N LEU A 149 -19.07 -15.19 -74.15
CA LEU A 149 -19.56 -14.08 -73.33
C LEU A 149 -20.22 -14.71 -72.10
N ALA A 150 -19.48 -14.79 -71.00
CA ALA A 150 -20.04 -15.20 -69.72
C ALA A 150 -21.19 -14.25 -69.35
N THR A 151 -22.37 -14.81 -69.07
CA THR A 151 -23.46 -14.01 -68.51
C THR A 151 -22.97 -13.36 -67.21
N ARG A 152 -23.40 -12.13 -66.93
CA ARG A 152 -23.04 -11.43 -65.70
C ARG A 152 -23.31 -12.29 -64.46
N GLU A 153 -24.43 -12.99 -64.45
CA GLU A 153 -24.80 -13.93 -63.38
C GLU A 153 -23.77 -15.05 -63.19
N TYR A 154 -23.33 -15.71 -64.27
CA TYR A 154 -22.28 -16.72 -64.18
C TYR A 154 -20.97 -16.16 -63.60
N VAL A 155 -20.56 -14.95 -64.04
CA VAL A 155 -19.36 -14.31 -63.51
C VAL A 155 -19.52 -13.98 -62.03
N ASP A 156 -20.65 -13.38 -61.65
CA ASP A 156 -20.95 -13.02 -60.26
C ASP A 156 -20.99 -14.28 -59.36
N THR A 157 -21.60 -15.38 -59.83
CA THR A 157 -21.63 -16.66 -59.08
C THR A 157 -20.24 -17.27 -58.93
N VAL A 158 -19.45 -17.35 -60.01
CA VAL A 158 -18.10 -17.92 -59.94
C VAL A 158 -17.17 -17.06 -59.06
N ILE A 159 -17.31 -15.74 -59.11
CA ILE A 159 -16.55 -14.84 -58.22
C ILE A 159 -16.94 -15.08 -56.76
N VAL A 160 -18.24 -15.16 -56.44
CA VAL A 160 -18.71 -15.42 -55.08
C VAL A 160 -18.20 -16.78 -54.58
N GLU A 161 -18.34 -17.85 -55.38
CA GLU A 161 -17.85 -19.19 -55.01
C GLU A 161 -16.32 -19.24 -54.85
N ALA A 162 -15.58 -18.53 -55.70
CA ALA A 162 -14.12 -18.47 -55.61
C ALA A 162 -13.66 -17.68 -54.37
N LEU A 163 -14.34 -16.56 -54.06
CA LEU A 163 -14.07 -15.78 -52.87
C LEU A 163 -14.43 -16.55 -51.59
N SER A 164 -15.54 -17.30 -51.58
CA SER A 164 -15.92 -18.14 -50.45
C SER A 164 -14.93 -19.28 -50.17
N LYS A 165 -14.11 -19.69 -51.15
CA LYS A 165 -13.04 -20.70 -50.98
C LYS A 165 -11.72 -20.13 -50.46
N LEU A 166 -11.58 -18.81 -50.34
CA LEU A 166 -10.38 -18.21 -49.75
C LEU A 166 -10.31 -18.53 -48.26
N ASP A 167 -9.08 -18.75 -47.76
CA ASP A 167 -8.86 -18.97 -46.32
C ASP A 167 -9.18 -17.71 -45.51
N TYR A 168 -8.98 -16.51 -46.07
CA TYR A 168 -9.37 -15.26 -45.43
C TYR A 168 -10.86 -14.98 -45.62
N LYS A 169 -11.62 -15.03 -44.52
CA LYS A 169 -13.05 -14.71 -44.51
C LYS A 169 -13.31 -13.25 -44.18
N HIS A 170 -14.52 -12.80 -44.49
CA HIS A 170 -14.96 -11.49 -44.03
C HIS A 170 -14.94 -11.43 -42.50
N SER A 171 -14.57 -10.24 -41.99
CA SER A 171 -14.50 -9.96 -40.57
C SER A 171 -15.80 -10.26 -39.84
N VAL A 172 -15.67 -10.52 -38.55
CA VAL A 172 -16.78 -10.71 -37.61
C VAL A 172 -16.81 -9.54 -36.65
N LEU A 173 -17.99 -9.18 -36.19
CA LEU A 173 -18.16 -8.08 -35.24
C LEU A 173 -17.55 -8.43 -33.88
N ALA A 174 -17.78 -9.66 -33.40
CA ALA A 174 -17.25 -10.16 -32.13
C ALA A 174 -16.96 -11.67 -32.21
N ALA A 175 -16.21 -12.17 -31.23
CA ALA A 175 -15.98 -13.60 -31.02
C ALA A 175 -16.47 -14.02 -29.63
N THR A 176 -17.00 -15.24 -29.52
CA THR A 176 -17.46 -15.77 -28.24
C THR A 176 -16.35 -15.77 -27.17
N THR A 177 -16.73 -15.68 -25.90
CA THR A 177 -15.84 -15.85 -24.74
C THR A 177 -16.24 -17.05 -23.88
N ALA A 178 -17.37 -17.68 -24.19
CA ALA A 178 -17.95 -18.84 -23.52
C ALA A 178 -19.00 -19.49 -24.43
N ASN A 179 -19.54 -20.64 -23.99
CA ASN A 179 -20.64 -21.31 -24.67
C ASN A 179 -21.90 -20.43 -24.70
N ILE A 180 -22.55 -20.34 -25.87
CA ILE A 180 -23.77 -19.55 -26.08
C ILE A 180 -24.88 -20.37 -26.74
N THR A 181 -26.13 -19.94 -26.58
CA THR A 181 -27.24 -20.46 -27.39
C THR A 181 -27.19 -19.80 -28.77
N LEU A 182 -27.17 -20.57 -29.85
CA LEU A 182 -27.12 -20.04 -31.23
C LEU A 182 -28.50 -19.54 -31.71
N SER A 183 -29.08 -18.54 -31.03
CA SER A 183 -30.41 -18.00 -31.36
C SER A 183 -30.57 -16.54 -30.93
N GLY A 184 -31.25 -15.74 -31.75
CA GLY A 184 -31.65 -14.35 -31.45
C GLY A 184 -30.49 -13.37 -31.27
N ILE A 185 -30.82 -12.11 -31.02
CA ILE A 185 -29.86 -11.04 -30.72
C ILE A 185 -29.31 -11.21 -29.30
N GLN A 186 -28.00 -11.11 -29.16
CA GLN A 186 -27.29 -11.32 -27.90
C GLN A 186 -26.12 -10.34 -27.78
N ALA A 187 -25.63 -10.13 -26.56
CA ALA A 187 -24.38 -9.41 -26.33
C ALA A 187 -23.23 -10.41 -26.18
N ILE A 188 -22.14 -10.21 -26.92
CA ILE A 188 -20.96 -11.07 -26.91
C ILE A 188 -19.72 -10.20 -26.77
N ASP A 189 -18.84 -10.57 -25.84
CA ASP A 189 -17.60 -9.86 -25.54
C ASP A 189 -17.79 -8.34 -25.25
N GLY A 190 -18.93 -7.98 -24.67
CA GLY A 190 -19.31 -6.60 -24.38
C GLY A 190 -20.04 -5.87 -25.52
N GLU A 191 -20.20 -6.49 -26.69
CA GLU A 191 -20.83 -5.88 -27.87
C GLU A 191 -22.22 -6.47 -28.12
N LEU A 192 -23.24 -5.62 -28.25
CA LEU A 192 -24.58 -6.03 -28.67
C LEU A 192 -24.58 -6.34 -30.17
N LEU A 193 -25.02 -7.54 -30.55
CA LEU A 193 -24.97 -8.00 -31.94
C LEU A 193 -26.28 -7.70 -32.69
N PRO A 194 -26.31 -6.72 -33.61
CA PRO A 194 -27.51 -6.46 -34.41
C PRO A 194 -27.81 -7.59 -35.39
N ALA A 195 -29.04 -7.65 -35.88
CA ALA A 195 -29.39 -8.56 -36.98
C ALA A 195 -28.50 -8.31 -38.21
N GLY A 196 -27.98 -9.39 -38.80
CA GLY A 196 -27.00 -9.35 -39.88
C GLY A 196 -25.54 -9.31 -39.42
N ALA A 197 -25.26 -9.13 -38.13
CA ALA A 197 -23.89 -9.17 -37.63
C ALA A 197 -23.28 -10.57 -37.81
N ARG A 198 -22.01 -10.59 -38.19
CA ARG A 198 -21.20 -11.82 -38.26
C ARG A 198 -20.50 -12.05 -36.93
N VAL A 199 -20.41 -13.30 -36.49
CA VAL A 199 -19.84 -13.68 -35.19
C VAL A 199 -18.96 -14.90 -35.37
N LEU A 200 -17.75 -14.86 -34.81
CA LEU A 200 -16.94 -16.06 -34.64
C LEU A 200 -17.41 -16.79 -33.38
N VAL A 201 -18.05 -17.94 -33.58
CA VAL A 201 -18.42 -18.86 -32.51
C VAL A 201 -17.30 -19.87 -32.36
N LYS A 202 -16.53 -19.79 -31.27
CA LYS A 202 -15.35 -20.64 -31.04
C LYS A 202 -15.38 -21.42 -29.72
N ASP A 203 -16.34 -21.13 -28.84
CA ASP A 203 -16.40 -21.70 -27.48
C ASP A 203 -17.67 -22.53 -27.22
N GLN A 204 -18.26 -23.15 -28.25
CA GLN A 204 -19.37 -24.09 -28.04
C GLN A 204 -18.90 -25.32 -27.27
N ALA A 205 -19.77 -25.84 -26.40
CA ALA A 205 -19.53 -27.08 -25.67
C ALA A 205 -19.32 -28.27 -26.64
N GLN A 206 -20.01 -28.24 -27.78
CA GLN A 206 -19.79 -29.17 -28.88
C GLN A 206 -19.02 -28.45 -29.99
N ALA A 207 -17.71 -28.64 -30.05
CA ALA A 207 -16.84 -27.92 -30.98
C ALA A 207 -17.21 -28.04 -32.48
N ARG A 208 -18.02 -29.04 -32.87
CA ARG A 208 -18.56 -29.14 -34.24
C ARG A 208 -19.57 -28.03 -34.61
N GLU A 209 -20.09 -27.34 -33.60
CA GLU A 209 -20.98 -26.18 -33.71
C GLU A 209 -20.21 -24.85 -33.73
N ASN A 210 -18.89 -24.87 -33.59
CA ASN A 210 -18.07 -23.68 -33.80
C ASN A 210 -18.03 -23.29 -35.29
N GLY A 211 -17.71 -22.04 -35.58
CA GLY A 211 -17.54 -21.47 -36.90
C GLY A 211 -18.04 -20.04 -36.99
N ILE A 212 -18.28 -19.56 -38.22
CA ILE A 212 -18.72 -18.20 -38.45
C ILE A 212 -20.23 -18.19 -38.68
N TYR A 213 -20.96 -17.39 -37.91
CA TYR A 213 -22.41 -17.32 -37.93
C TYR A 213 -22.91 -15.92 -38.22
N VAL A 214 -24.14 -15.81 -38.74
CA VAL A 214 -24.87 -14.56 -38.92
C VAL A 214 -26.05 -14.51 -37.95
N VAL A 215 -26.15 -13.41 -37.21
CA VAL A 215 -27.23 -13.17 -36.24
C VAL A 215 -28.53 -12.84 -36.97
N PRO A 216 -29.62 -13.62 -36.79
CA PRO A 216 -30.90 -13.31 -37.40
C PRO A 216 -31.67 -12.26 -36.57
N ALA A 217 -32.70 -11.65 -37.16
CA ALA A 217 -33.63 -10.81 -36.40
C ALA A 217 -34.42 -11.60 -35.34
N ALA A 218 -34.70 -12.88 -35.59
CA ALA A 218 -35.26 -13.83 -34.64
C ALA A 218 -34.92 -15.28 -35.04
N GLY A 219 -34.89 -16.20 -34.07
CA GLY A 219 -34.67 -17.64 -34.30
C GLY A 219 -33.20 -18.07 -34.33
N ALA A 220 -32.97 -19.30 -34.81
CA ALA A 220 -31.66 -19.95 -34.80
C ALA A 220 -30.66 -19.27 -35.76
N TRP A 221 -29.40 -19.18 -35.32
CA TRP A 221 -28.32 -18.63 -36.12
C TRP A 221 -27.97 -19.58 -37.26
N LYS A 222 -27.59 -19.01 -38.40
CA LYS A 222 -27.10 -19.75 -39.55
C LYS A 222 -25.62 -19.48 -39.74
N ARG A 223 -24.89 -20.47 -40.28
CA ARG A 223 -23.51 -20.24 -40.71
C ARG A 223 -23.49 -19.16 -41.78
N ALA A 224 -22.41 -18.40 -41.81
CA ALA A 224 -22.23 -17.37 -42.82
C ALA A 224 -21.97 -17.98 -44.20
N GLN A 225 -22.39 -17.29 -45.25
CA GLN A 225 -22.36 -17.78 -46.63
C GLN A 225 -20.95 -18.17 -47.14
N ASP A 226 -19.89 -17.60 -46.57
CA ASP A 226 -18.49 -17.92 -46.90
C ASP A 226 -17.90 -19.04 -46.02
N ALA A 227 -18.74 -19.70 -45.23
CA ALA A 227 -18.39 -20.76 -44.29
C ALA A 227 -19.57 -21.71 -44.00
N ASP A 228 -20.52 -21.87 -44.93
CA ASP A 228 -21.72 -22.70 -44.75
C ASP A 228 -21.64 -24.07 -45.43
N THR A 229 -20.60 -24.30 -46.24
CA THR A 229 -20.26 -25.62 -46.80
C THR A 229 -18.90 -26.15 -46.32
N SER A 230 -18.73 -27.47 -46.29
CA SER A 230 -17.48 -28.12 -45.86
C SER A 230 -16.27 -27.76 -46.74
N VAL A 231 -16.49 -27.37 -48.00
CA VAL A 231 -15.41 -27.00 -48.93
C VAL A 231 -14.87 -25.60 -48.64
N GLU A 232 -15.68 -24.72 -48.05
CA GLU A 232 -15.30 -23.35 -47.72
C GLU A 232 -14.59 -23.25 -46.36
N VAL A 233 -14.73 -24.28 -45.51
CA VAL A 233 -14.07 -24.35 -44.20
C VAL A 233 -12.84 -25.23 -44.31
N THR A 234 -11.78 -24.64 -44.84
CA THR A 234 -10.46 -25.23 -45.02
C THR A 234 -9.63 -25.14 -43.74
N PRO A 235 -8.73 -26.11 -43.48
CA PRO A 235 -7.70 -25.96 -42.45
C PRO A 235 -6.88 -24.70 -42.71
N GLY A 236 -6.65 -23.89 -41.68
CA GLY A 236 -5.90 -22.65 -41.79
C GLY A 236 -6.73 -21.42 -42.19
N LEU A 237 -8.05 -21.55 -42.36
CA LEU A 237 -9.02 -20.46 -42.43
C LEU A 237 -8.69 -19.34 -41.42
N PHE A 238 -8.61 -18.09 -41.87
CA PHE A 238 -8.43 -16.89 -41.05
C PHE A 238 -9.69 -16.02 -40.99
N VAL A 239 -9.95 -15.43 -39.82
CA VAL A 239 -11.01 -14.44 -39.63
C VAL A 239 -10.59 -13.38 -38.62
N SER A 240 -10.80 -12.11 -38.96
CA SER A 240 -10.52 -10.97 -38.09
C SER A 240 -11.76 -10.58 -37.28
N VAL A 241 -11.56 -10.17 -36.03
CA VAL A 241 -12.58 -9.72 -35.09
C VAL A 241 -12.46 -8.21 -34.91
N GLU A 242 -13.55 -7.48 -35.13
CA GLU A 242 -13.56 -6.01 -35.15
C GLU A 242 -13.67 -5.39 -33.76
N LYS A 243 -14.48 -5.97 -32.88
CA LYS A 243 -14.80 -5.41 -31.56
C LYS A 243 -14.83 -6.49 -30.48
N GLY A 244 -14.83 -6.03 -29.23
CA GLY A 244 -14.88 -6.88 -28.05
C GLY A 244 -13.82 -6.51 -27.02
N THR A 245 -14.12 -6.79 -25.76
CA THR A 245 -13.23 -6.48 -24.63
C THR A 245 -12.02 -7.42 -24.58
N VAL A 246 -12.24 -8.71 -24.87
CA VAL A 246 -11.25 -9.78 -24.76
C VAL A 246 -10.64 -10.11 -26.12
N ASN A 247 -11.48 -10.29 -27.15
CA ASN A 247 -11.09 -10.82 -28.46
C ASN A 247 -11.06 -9.78 -29.58
N GLY A 248 -11.39 -8.51 -29.27
CA GLY A 248 -11.38 -7.41 -30.25
C GLY A 248 -9.99 -7.16 -30.85
N ASP A 249 -9.97 -6.66 -32.08
CA ASP A 249 -8.76 -6.46 -32.90
C ASP A 249 -7.92 -7.75 -33.07
N GLY A 250 -8.54 -8.92 -32.97
CA GLY A 250 -7.90 -10.23 -33.04
C GLY A 250 -8.06 -10.92 -34.40
N VAL A 251 -7.05 -11.67 -34.83
CA VAL A 251 -7.09 -12.56 -35.98
C VAL A 251 -7.05 -13.99 -35.50
N TRP A 252 -8.02 -14.79 -35.91
CA TRP A 252 -8.21 -16.17 -35.50
C TRP A 252 -8.01 -17.10 -36.68
N GLN A 253 -7.32 -18.22 -36.43
CA GLN A 253 -7.07 -19.28 -37.40
C GLN A 253 -7.81 -20.55 -36.99
N LEU A 254 -8.42 -21.24 -37.95
CA LEU A 254 -8.88 -22.61 -37.76
C LEU A 254 -7.67 -23.56 -37.78
N VAL A 255 -7.41 -24.22 -36.66
CA VAL A 255 -6.28 -25.16 -36.50
C VAL A 255 -6.68 -26.63 -36.64
N THR A 256 -7.93 -26.88 -37.05
CA THR A 256 -8.43 -28.23 -37.32
C THR A 256 -7.92 -28.72 -38.67
N ASP A 257 -7.26 -29.87 -38.69
CA ASP A 257 -6.74 -30.49 -39.91
C ASP A 257 -7.85 -31.13 -40.77
N ALA A 258 -7.60 -31.25 -42.07
CA ALA A 258 -8.50 -31.91 -43.02
C ALA A 258 -8.52 -33.44 -42.80
N PRO A 259 -9.62 -34.15 -43.12
CA PRO A 259 -10.84 -33.65 -43.78
C PRO A 259 -11.86 -33.03 -42.81
N ILE A 260 -12.49 -31.93 -43.25
CA ILE A 260 -13.51 -31.22 -42.46
C ILE A 260 -14.90 -31.48 -43.05
N VAL A 261 -15.84 -31.88 -42.18
CA VAL A 261 -17.27 -32.01 -42.51
C VAL A 261 -18.08 -31.19 -41.50
N LEU A 262 -18.75 -30.14 -41.97
CA LEU A 262 -19.54 -29.25 -41.11
C LEU A 262 -20.64 -30.01 -40.37
N GLY A 263 -20.80 -29.67 -39.08
CA GLY A 263 -21.76 -30.32 -38.19
C GLY A 263 -21.31 -31.69 -37.65
N THR A 264 -20.18 -32.23 -38.12
CA THR A 264 -19.60 -33.50 -37.65
C THR A 264 -18.20 -33.30 -37.05
N THR A 265 -17.28 -32.71 -37.81
CA THR A 265 -15.90 -32.45 -37.36
C THR A 265 -15.88 -31.34 -36.31
N ALA A 266 -15.16 -31.55 -35.21
CA ALA A 266 -14.91 -30.51 -34.22
C ALA A 266 -14.04 -29.39 -34.80
N LEU A 267 -14.46 -28.13 -34.68
CA LEU A 267 -13.75 -26.97 -35.21
C LEU A 267 -13.10 -26.19 -34.07
N ALA A 268 -11.77 -26.18 -34.06
CA ALA A 268 -10.93 -25.47 -33.10
C ALA A 268 -10.31 -24.22 -33.74
N PHE A 269 -10.54 -23.07 -33.12
CA PHE A 269 -9.98 -21.79 -33.52
C PHE A 269 -8.97 -21.31 -32.48
N GLU A 270 -7.84 -20.80 -32.96
CA GLU A 270 -6.82 -20.20 -32.11
C GLU A 270 -6.44 -18.82 -32.65
N MET A 271 -6.29 -17.85 -31.75
CA MET A 271 -5.86 -16.52 -32.13
C MET A 271 -4.42 -16.59 -32.63
N VAL A 272 -4.08 -15.93 -33.74
CA VAL A 272 -2.71 -15.84 -34.27
C VAL A 272 -2.10 -14.44 -34.11
N ALA A 273 -2.93 -13.40 -34.12
CA ALA A 273 -2.52 -12.01 -33.91
C ALA A 273 -3.62 -11.26 -33.16
N GLY A 274 -3.28 -10.19 -32.43
CA GLY A 274 -4.25 -9.39 -31.68
C GLY A 274 -3.87 -9.14 -30.23
N ARG A 275 -4.81 -8.58 -29.47
CA ARG A 275 -4.64 -8.26 -28.04
C ARG A 275 -4.51 -9.56 -27.24
N THR A 276 -3.49 -9.65 -26.39
CA THR A 276 -3.29 -10.81 -25.50
C THR A 276 -3.85 -10.61 -24.09
N GLY A 277 -4.54 -9.48 -23.86
CA GLY A 277 -5.02 -9.07 -22.54
C GLY A 277 -3.94 -8.50 -21.61
N VAL A 278 -2.66 -8.53 -22.00
CA VAL A 278 -1.56 -7.96 -21.23
C VAL A 278 -1.46 -6.46 -21.50
N SER A 279 -1.51 -5.65 -20.43
CA SER A 279 -1.37 -4.19 -20.54
C SER A 279 0.03 -3.80 -21.03
N ALA A 280 0.11 -2.67 -21.73
CA ALA A 280 1.41 -2.11 -22.10
C ALA A 280 2.20 -1.72 -20.85
N GLY A 281 3.44 -2.20 -20.73
CA GLY A 281 4.27 -1.94 -19.56
C GLY A 281 5.60 -2.68 -19.60
N ALA A 282 6.48 -2.38 -18.64
CA ALA A 282 7.72 -3.09 -18.44
C ALA A 282 7.50 -4.26 -17.47
N TYR A 283 7.81 -5.46 -17.94
CA TYR A 283 7.74 -6.69 -17.16
C TYR A 283 9.13 -7.32 -17.10
N THR A 284 9.55 -7.78 -15.93
CA THR A 284 10.84 -8.49 -15.78
C THR A 284 10.68 -10.01 -15.91
N LYS A 285 9.45 -10.51 -15.94
CA LYS A 285 9.11 -11.90 -16.25
C LYS A 285 7.80 -11.97 -17.04
N VAL A 286 7.82 -12.68 -18.17
CA VAL A 286 6.64 -12.87 -19.03
C VAL A 286 6.32 -14.35 -19.18
N THR A 287 5.04 -14.68 -19.27
CA THR A 287 4.55 -15.99 -19.70
C THR A 287 4.14 -15.86 -21.15
N VAL A 288 4.59 -16.79 -21.99
CA VAL A 288 4.24 -16.84 -23.41
C VAL A 288 3.38 -18.08 -23.72
N ASP A 289 2.51 -17.97 -24.71
CA ASP A 289 1.80 -19.12 -25.26
C ASP A 289 2.71 -19.99 -26.17
N LYS A 290 2.15 -21.07 -26.72
CA LYS A 290 2.86 -21.99 -27.64
C LYS A 290 3.37 -21.32 -28.93
N TYR A 291 2.90 -20.10 -29.23
CA TYR A 291 3.29 -19.31 -30.39
C TYR A 291 4.23 -18.14 -30.03
N GLY A 292 4.68 -18.06 -28.76
CA GLY A 292 5.61 -17.04 -28.31
C GLY A 292 4.97 -15.67 -28.02
N ARG A 293 3.64 -15.57 -27.97
CA ARG A 293 2.96 -14.32 -27.62
C ARG A 293 2.84 -14.19 -26.12
N VAL A 294 3.06 -12.99 -25.60
CA VAL A 294 2.99 -12.70 -24.17
C VAL A 294 1.54 -12.74 -23.69
N ILE A 295 1.20 -13.69 -22.82
CA ILE A 295 -0.16 -13.90 -22.26
C ILE A 295 -0.27 -13.49 -20.78
N ALA A 296 0.86 -13.28 -20.11
CA ALA A 296 0.91 -12.69 -18.78
C ALA A 296 2.27 -12.03 -18.53
N GLY A 297 2.31 -11.03 -17.66
CA GLY A 297 3.54 -10.34 -17.25
C GLY A 297 3.56 -10.06 -15.75
N THR A 298 4.70 -10.25 -15.10
CA THR A 298 4.93 -9.91 -13.69
C THR A 298 6.27 -9.20 -13.52
N THR A 299 6.40 -8.41 -12.45
CA THR A 299 7.65 -7.72 -12.09
C THR A 299 8.06 -8.09 -10.67
N PRO A 300 8.62 -9.30 -10.46
CA PRO A 300 9.00 -9.75 -9.13
C PRO A 300 10.13 -8.89 -8.54
N THR A 301 10.13 -8.71 -7.22
CA THR A 301 11.18 -7.99 -6.48
C THR A 301 12.03 -8.92 -5.63
N THR A 302 11.75 -10.22 -5.65
CA THR A 302 12.45 -11.24 -4.86
C THR A 302 13.07 -12.31 -5.76
N LEU A 303 14.19 -12.89 -5.33
CA LEU A 303 14.84 -14.01 -6.03
C LEU A 303 13.88 -15.19 -6.23
N ALA A 304 13.06 -15.50 -5.20
CA ALA A 304 12.01 -16.50 -5.28
C ALA A 304 10.97 -16.17 -6.35
N GLY A 305 10.57 -14.90 -6.48
CA GLY A 305 9.64 -14.47 -7.52
C GLY A 305 10.22 -14.60 -8.94
N TYR A 306 11.54 -14.43 -9.10
CA TYR A 306 12.23 -14.76 -10.34
C TYR A 306 12.34 -16.27 -10.59
N GLY A 307 12.30 -17.09 -9.54
CA GLY A 307 12.50 -18.54 -9.61
C GLY A 307 13.98 -18.95 -9.57
N ILE A 308 14.83 -18.09 -9.04
CA ILE A 308 16.28 -18.32 -8.91
C ILE A 308 16.52 -19.23 -7.69
N ALA A 309 16.95 -20.47 -7.93
CA ALA A 309 17.13 -21.50 -6.90
C ALA A 309 18.59 -21.74 -6.48
N ASP A 310 19.55 -21.21 -7.24
CA ASP A 310 21.00 -21.36 -7.07
C ASP A 310 21.64 -20.18 -6.32
N SER A 311 20.84 -19.43 -5.55
CA SER A 311 21.29 -18.27 -4.76
C SER A 311 21.02 -18.48 -3.27
N PHE A 312 21.92 -17.98 -2.41
CA PHE A 312 21.69 -17.97 -0.97
C PHE A 312 20.62 -16.95 -0.60
N THR A 313 19.66 -17.35 0.25
CA THR A 313 18.67 -16.42 0.78
C THR A 313 19.29 -15.50 1.83
N LYS A 314 18.67 -14.34 2.07
CA LYS A 314 19.08 -13.41 3.14
C LYS A 314 19.24 -14.14 4.48
N ASP A 315 18.29 -15.01 4.82
CA ASP A 315 18.28 -15.76 6.08
C ASP A 315 19.41 -16.79 6.16
N GLN A 316 19.70 -17.48 5.05
CA GLN A 316 20.84 -18.42 4.98
C GLN A 316 22.17 -17.69 5.17
N VAL A 317 22.35 -16.54 4.52
CA VAL A 317 23.56 -15.72 4.68
C VAL A 317 23.68 -15.22 6.13
N THR A 318 22.58 -14.74 6.73
CA THR A 318 22.57 -14.33 8.14
C THR A 318 22.92 -15.48 9.09
N ALA A 319 22.39 -16.69 8.85
CA ALA A 319 22.72 -17.88 9.64
C ALA A 319 24.20 -18.31 9.49
N MET A 320 24.75 -18.25 8.28
CA MET A 320 26.16 -18.55 8.03
C MET A 320 27.09 -17.54 8.71
N ILE A 321 26.73 -16.25 8.70
CA ILE A 321 27.49 -15.20 9.42
C ILE A 321 27.39 -15.40 10.94
N ALA A 322 26.23 -15.83 11.46
CA ALA A 322 26.06 -16.15 12.87
C ALA A 322 26.95 -17.31 13.34
N GLN A 323 27.17 -18.30 12.48
CA GLN A 323 28.08 -19.42 12.74
C GLN A 323 29.57 -19.04 12.59
N ALA A 324 29.89 -17.93 11.92
CA ALA A 324 31.27 -17.52 11.66
C ALA A 324 31.98 -16.84 12.86
N SER A 325 31.35 -16.74 14.04
CA SER A 325 32.08 -16.32 15.25
C SER A 325 32.89 -17.50 15.82
N ALA A 326 34.22 -17.38 15.82
CA ALA A 326 35.12 -18.45 16.29
C ALA A 326 35.00 -18.79 17.79
N LEU A 327 34.26 -17.99 18.57
CA LEU A 327 34.00 -18.24 19.99
C LEU A 327 32.48 -18.18 20.26
N PRO A 328 31.83 -19.30 20.62
CA PRO A 328 30.40 -19.32 20.93
C PRO A 328 30.07 -18.45 22.15
N VAL A 329 28.84 -17.92 22.20
CA VAL A 329 28.29 -17.23 23.38
C VAL A 329 28.42 -18.16 24.60
N GLY A 330 28.85 -17.61 25.73
CA GLY A 330 29.19 -18.37 26.93
C GLY A 330 30.67 -18.74 27.09
N SER A 331 31.49 -18.60 26.04
CA SER A 331 32.93 -18.84 26.13
C SER A 331 33.62 -17.86 27.09
N VAL A 332 34.46 -18.36 27.99
CA VAL A 332 35.24 -17.54 28.93
C VAL A 332 36.69 -17.42 28.46
N ILE A 333 37.23 -16.20 28.48
CA ILE A 333 38.59 -15.89 28.04
C ILE A 333 39.23 -14.81 28.94
N ALA A 334 40.54 -14.88 29.11
CA ALA A 334 41.32 -13.96 29.93
C ALA A 334 41.79 -12.74 29.12
N PHE A 335 41.59 -11.55 29.68
CA PHE A 335 42.03 -10.28 29.13
C PHE A 335 43.15 -9.68 30.01
N PRO A 336 44.35 -9.42 29.47
CA PRO A 336 45.49 -8.94 30.26
C PRO A 336 45.43 -7.44 30.60
N VAL A 337 44.35 -6.76 30.23
CA VAL A 337 44.16 -5.31 30.40
C VAL A 337 42.75 -5.00 30.91
N ASN A 338 42.57 -3.88 31.59
CA ASN A 338 41.27 -3.36 32.02
C ASN A 338 40.52 -2.68 30.85
N LYS A 339 40.21 -3.46 29.80
CA LYS A 339 39.42 -3.02 28.64
C LYS A 339 38.57 -4.17 28.12
N LEU A 340 37.26 -3.98 28.05
CA LEU A 340 36.34 -4.96 27.47
C LEU A 340 36.37 -4.88 25.94
N ALA A 341 36.53 -6.02 25.28
CA ALA A 341 36.33 -6.09 23.83
C ALA A 341 34.83 -6.13 23.51
N PRO A 342 34.42 -5.58 22.36
CA PRO A 342 33.05 -5.71 21.89
C PRO A 342 32.57 -7.17 21.87
N GLY A 343 31.37 -7.42 22.38
CA GLY A 343 30.81 -8.78 22.43
C GLY A 343 31.15 -9.58 23.69
N PHE A 344 31.81 -8.97 24.67
CA PHE A 344 32.19 -9.60 25.93
C PHE A 344 31.74 -8.78 27.14
N LEU A 345 31.44 -9.46 28.23
CA LEU A 345 31.18 -8.89 29.56
C LEU A 345 32.20 -9.41 30.56
N GLU A 346 32.55 -8.63 31.57
CA GLU A 346 33.37 -9.09 32.70
C GLU A 346 32.55 -10.06 33.57
N LEU A 347 33.21 -11.09 34.11
CA LEU A 347 32.63 -12.00 35.11
C LEU A 347 32.73 -11.40 36.52
N ASP A 348 31.87 -10.42 36.79
CA ASP A 348 31.86 -9.55 37.97
C ASP A 348 30.65 -9.73 38.90
N GLY A 349 29.87 -10.80 38.72
CA GLY A 349 28.67 -11.07 39.53
C GLY A 349 27.48 -10.14 39.26
N SER A 350 27.57 -9.23 38.28
CA SER A 350 26.52 -8.25 37.99
C SER A 350 25.23 -8.89 37.46
N VAL A 351 24.13 -8.19 37.64
CA VAL A 351 22.82 -8.55 37.11
C VAL A 351 22.64 -7.89 35.74
N GLN A 352 22.28 -8.68 34.74
CA GLN A 352 22.14 -8.30 33.34
C GLN A 352 20.71 -8.54 32.87
N ASN A 353 20.28 -7.76 31.88
CA ASN A 353 18.93 -7.84 31.35
C ASN A 353 18.83 -8.89 30.23
N GLU A 354 17.83 -9.78 30.32
CA GLU A 354 17.60 -10.84 29.34
C GLU A 354 17.27 -10.30 27.95
N ALA A 355 16.63 -9.13 27.84
CA ALA A 355 16.29 -8.52 26.56
C ALA A 355 17.54 -7.97 25.85
N PHE A 356 18.58 -7.56 26.58
CA PHE A 356 19.83 -7.08 25.99
C PHE A 356 20.80 -8.21 25.64
N TYR A 357 20.77 -9.31 26.41
CA TYR A 357 21.67 -10.45 26.22
C TYR A 357 20.92 -11.80 26.20
N PRO A 358 19.97 -12.01 25.27
CA PRO A 358 19.08 -13.18 25.28
C PRO A 358 19.83 -14.50 25.09
N ASP A 359 20.84 -14.51 24.21
CA ASP A 359 21.64 -15.71 23.94
C ASP A 359 22.47 -16.12 25.16
N LEU A 360 23.03 -15.13 25.89
CA LEU A 360 23.80 -15.38 27.11
C LEU A 360 22.90 -15.82 28.26
N ALA A 361 21.73 -15.20 28.43
CA ALA A 361 20.74 -15.59 29.42
C ALA A 361 20.31 -17.05 29.22
N THR A 362 20.01 -17.41 27.97
CA THR A 362 19.67 -18.79 27.58
C THR A 362 20.81 -19.76 27.87
N PHE A 363 22.05 -19.37 27.55
CA PHE A 363 23.23 -20.21 27.80
C PHE A 363 23.48 -20.46 29.29
N LEU A 364 23.39 -19.41 30.13
CA LEU A 364 23.63 -19.53 31.58
C LEU A 364 22.46 -20.18 32.33
N GLY A 365 21.25 -20.12 31.79
CA GLY A 365 20.07 -20.81 32.33
C GLY A 365 19.74 -20.44 33.79
N GLY A 366 20.12 -19.24 34.23
CA GLY A 366 19.93 -18.80 35.62
C GLY A 366 20.80 -19.51 36.66
N ALA A 367 21.83 -20.27 36.26
CA ALA A 367 22.65 -21.07 37.18
C ALA A 367 23.36 -20.27 38.29
N PHE A 368 23.54 -18.97 38.10
CA PHE A 368 24.19 -18.07 39.05
C PHE A 368 23.20 -17.14 39.77
N ASN A 369 21.90 -17.25 39.49
CA ASN A 369 20.89 -16.40 40.11
C ASN A 369 20.75 -16.73 41.60
N LYS A 370 20.51 -15.69 42.41
CA LYS A 370 20.30 -15.77 43.86
C LYS A 370 18.82 -15.56 44.23
N GLY A 371 17.98 -15.19 43.26
CA GLY A 371 16.55 -14.95 43.44
C GLY A 371 16.20 -13.47 43.68
N ASP A 372 17.18 -12.58 43.62
CA ASP A 372 17.05 -11.13 43.85
C ASP A 372 17.27 -10.30 42.57
N GLU A 373 17.40 -10.94 41.40
CA GLU A 373 17.71 -10.29 40.12
C GLU A 373 16.57 -9.41 39.57
N GLY A 374 15.32 -9.66 39.99
CA GLY A 374 14.13 -9.06 39.39
C GLY A 374 13.72 -9.76 38.08
N ALA A 375 12.44 -9.66 37.72
CA ALA A 375 11.90 -10.34 36.54
C ALA A 375 12.55 -9.83 35.23
N GLY A 376 12.94 -10.76 34.36
CA GLY A 376 13.60 -10.45 33.07
C GLY A 376 15.09 -10.15 33.17
N ASN A 377 15.74 -10.53 34.28
CA ASN A 377 17.17 -10.37 34.48
C ASN A 377 17.83 -11.68 34.93
N PHE A 378 19.13 -11.80 34.68
CA PHE A 378 19.97 -12.94 35.07
C PHE A 378 21.31 -12.46 35.64
N ARG A 379 21.99 -13.29 36.43
CA ARG A 379 23.26 -12.95 37.08
C ARG A 379 24.46 -13.59 36.37
N LEU A 380 25.54 -12.83 36.23
CA LEU A 380 26.83 -13.34 35.77
C LEU A 380 27.58 -14.09 36.89
N PRO A 381 28.46 -15.04 36.56
CA PRO A 381 29.45 -15.55 37.52
C PRO A 381 30.31 -14.43 38.13
N GLU A 382 30.77 -14.62 39.36
CA GLU A 382 31.76 -13.76 40.02
C GLU A 382 33.11 -14.47 40.02
N SER A 383 34.12 -13.85 39.40
CA SER A 383 35.46 -14.43 39.24
C SER A 383 36.59 -13.53 39.74
N ARG A 384 36.27 -12.31 40.21
CA ARG A 384 37.28 -11.33 40.59
C ARG A 384 38.02 -11.80 41.84
N GLY A 385 39.32 -11.97 41.71
CA GLY A 385 40.19 -12.47 42.79
C GLY A 385 40.24 -13.99 42.91
N GLU A 386 39.52 -14.73 42.05
CA GLU A 386 39.37 -16.18 42.16
C GLU A 386 40.28 -16.94 41.19
N PHE A 387 40.69 -18.14 41.60
CA PHE A 387 41.36 -19.09 40.72
C PHE A 387 40.34 -20.05 40.09
N LEU A 388 40.31 -20.08 38.75
CA LEU A 388 39.51 -21.04 38.01
C LEU A 388 40.21 -22.41 37.98
N ARG A 389 39.41 -23.48 38.10
CA ARG A 389 39.86 -24.88 38.05
C ARG A 389 39.03 -25.67 37.06
N GLY A 390 39.53 -26.83 36.65
CA GLY A 390 38.71 -27.81 35.91
C GLY A 390 37.66 -28.47 36.82
N TRP A 391 36.44 -28.66 36.29
CA TRP A 391 35.43 -29.47 36.96
C TRP A 391 35.82 -30.95 36.89
N ASP A 392 35.71 -31.68 38.01
CA ASP A 392 36.12 -33.08 38.11
C ASP A 392 35.38 -33.99 37.12
N HIS A 393 34.11 -33.68 36.83
CA HIS A 393 33.26 -34.37 35.86
C HIS A 393 33.34 -35.91 35.93
N GLY A 394 33.42 -36.45 37.16
CA GLY A 394 33.44 -37.90 37.42
C GLY A 394 34.83 -38.55 37.41
N ARG A 395 35.91 -37.78 37.33
CA ARG A 395 37.29 -38.29 37.40
C ARG A 395 37.68 -38.81 38.79
N GLY A 396 37.05 -38.32 39.85
CA GLY A 396 37.25 -38.80 41.21
C GLY A 396 38.34 -38.10 42.02
N VAL A 397 38.95 -37.03 41.50
CA VAL A 397 39.97 -36.24 42.21
C VAL A 397 39.33 -35.17 43.10
N ASP A 398 38.23 -34.58 42.64
CA ASP A 398 37.45 -33.56 43.37
C ASP A 398 35.94 -33.85 43.21
N ALA A 399 35.54 -35.09 43.49
CA ALA A 399 34.22 -35.64 43.17
C ALA A 399 33.03 -34.91 43.84
N ALA A 400 33.27 -34.21 44.95
CA ALA A 400 32.24 -33.51 45.70
C ALA A 400 31.93 -32.09 45.15
N ARG A 401 32.59 -31.64 44.08
CA ARG A 401 32.45 -30.27 43.57
C ARG A 401 31.58 -30.19 42.32
N ALA A 402 30.58 -29.32 42.39
CA ALA A 402 29.70 -28.99 41.27
C ALA A 402 30.34 -27.92 40.37
N ILE A 403 29.99 -27.94 39.08
CA ILE A 403 30.36 -26.88 38.13
C ILE A 403 29.82 -25.52 38.63
N GLY A 404 30.65 -24.48 38.55
CA GLY A 404 30.29 -23.13 39.01
C GLY A 404 30.30 -22.93 40.54
N SER A 405 30.66 -23.94 41.34
CA SER A 405 30.73 -23.81 42.80
C SER A 405 32.01 -23.12 43.30
N MET A 406 31.87 -22.32 44.36
CA MET A 406 32.98 -21.65 45.05
C MET A 406 33.62 -22.58 46.09
N GLN A 407 34.91 -22.39 46.35
CA GLN A 407 35.59 -23.01 47.48
C GLN A 407 36.59 -22.03 48.08
N LEU A 408 36.65 -22.02 49.41
CA LEU A 408 37.67 -21.30 50.16
C LEU A 408 39.05 -21.94 49.98
N ASP A 409 40.07 -21.17 50.36
CA ASP A 409 41.43 -21.66 50.48
C ASP A 409 41.51 -22.85 51.45
N SER A 410 42.46 -23.74 51.20
CA SER A 410 42.77 -24.83 52.13
C SER A 410 44.24 -25.17 52.07
N LEU A 411 44.83 -25.38 53.25
CA LEU A 411 46.14 -25.99 53.41
C LEU A 411 45.93 -27.45 53.80
N GLN A 412 46.64 -28.37 53.13
CA GLN A 412 46.65 -29.75 53.59
C GLN A 412 47.23 -29.79 55.01
N GLY A 413 46.56 -30.48 55.93
CA GLY A 413 47.05 -30.64 57.28
C GLY A 413 48.47 -31.19 57.28
N PHE A 414 49.39 -30.48 57.94
CA PHE A 414 50.77 -30.91 58.10
C PHE A 414 51.15 -30.85 59.58
N ARG A 415 52.00 -31.78 59.99
CA ARG A 415 52.60 -31.79 61.32
C ARG A 415 54.01 -31.21 61.25
N MET A 416 54.31 -30.26 62.12
CA MET A 416 55.68 -29.79 62.32
C MET A 416 56.19 -30.37 63.62
N GLU A 417 57.20 -31.23 63.54
CA GLU A 417 57.90 -31.74 64.72
C GLU A 417 59.12 -30.86 64.96
N THR A 418 59.11 -30.07 66.02
CA THR A 418 60.29 -29.30 66.43
C THR A 418 61.25 -30.25 67.12
N MET A 419 62.36 -30.59 66.47
CA MET A 419 63.44 -31.32 67.14
C MET A 419 64.05 -30.41 68.22
N ARG A 420 63.75 -30.67 69.51
CA ARG A 420 64.58 -30.12 70.59
C ARG A 420 65.84 -30.96 70.68
N THR A 421 66.99 -30.34 70.48
CA THR A 421 68.26 -30.96 70.84
C THR A 421 68.31 -31.15 72.35
N LYS A 422 68.26 -32.40 72.80
CA LYS A 422 68.81 -32.76 74.11
C LYS A 422 70.32 -32.45 74.05
N ALA A 423 70.82 -31.68 75.00
CA ALA A 423 72.25 -31.43 75.11
C ALA A 423 72.99 -32.78 75.24
N GLY A 424 73.64 -33.22 74.16
CA GLY A 424 74.69 -34.24 74.21
C GLY A 424 74.53 -35.52 73.39
N THR A 425 73.36 -36.07 73.07
CA THR A 425 73.31 -37.40 72.38
C THR A 425 71.98 -37.73 71.69
N ALA A 426 72.11 -38.21 70.44
CA ALA A 426 71.24 -39.05 69.59
C ALA A 426 69.70 -39.02 69.76
N TRP A 427 69.05 -38.52 68.70
CA TRP A 427 67.75 -38.87 68.11
C TRP A 427 66.89 -39.89 68.87
N GLY A 428 65.94 -39.39 69.67
CA GLY A 428 64.84 -40.13 70.29
C GLY A 428 63.72 -39.17 70.68
N ASN A 429 62.47 -39.57 70.46
CA ASN A 429 61.26 -38.78 70.71
C ASN A 429 60.94 -38.76 72.22
N ASP A 430 61.06 -37.60 72.88
CA ASP A 430 60.83 -37.45 74.33
C ASP A 430 59.47 -36.81 74.60
N ASP A 431 58.44 -37.63 74.79
CA ASP A 431 57.18 -37.23 75.42
C ASP A 431 57.07 -37.91 76.80
N ALA A 432 57.97 -37.53 77.72
CA ALA A 432 57.82 -37.73 79.17
C ALA A 432 58.93 -37.02 79.96
N GLY A 433 58.56 -35.98 80.70
CA GLY A 433 59.19 -35.66 81.99
C GLY A 433 60.40 -34.73 82.01
N ALA A 434 60.14 -33.53 82.54
CA ALA A 434 61.04 -32.67 83.33
C ALA A 434 62.33 -32.10 82.69
N GLY A 435 62.44 -30.77 82.78
CA GLY A 435 63.72 -30.03 82.72
C GLY A 435 63.97 -29.31 81.40
N ASP A 436 63.68 -28.01 81.39
CA ASP A 436 64.20 -27.07 80.39
C ASP A 436 65.73 -26.98 80.50
N PRO A 437 66.48 -27.08 79.39
CA PRO A 437 67.30 -25.93 79.05
C PRO A 437 67.42 -25.64 77.55
N ALA A 438 67.15 -24.39 77.20
CA ALA A 438 68.01 -23.51 76.37
C ALA A 438 68.82 -24.15 75.23
N VAL A 439 68.33 -24.01 73.99
CA VAL A 439 69.16 -23.52 72.86
C VAL A 439 68.27 -23.01 71.72
N GLY A 440 68.22 -21.68 71.59
CA GLY A 440 67.75 -20.91 70.45
C GLY A 440 68.35 -19.50 70.58
N PRO A 441 68.63 -18.77 69.48
CA PRO A 441 69.31 -17.47 69.54
C PRO A 441 68.54 -16.52 70.47
N PRO A 442 69.24 -15.60 71.19
CA PRO A 442 68.68 -14.89 72.34
C PRO A 442 67.51 -14.00 71.92
N LEU A 443 66.28 -14.52 72.04
CA LEU A 443 65.08 -13.72 72.18
C LEU A 443 65.13 -13.13 73.59
N GLY A 444 65.12 -11.80 73.66
CA GLY A 444 65.39 -11.01 74.87
C GLY A 444 64.70 -11.54 76.13
N THR A 445 65.44 -11.45 77.24
CA THR A 445 65.07 -11.83 78.62
C THR A 445 63.56 -11.93 78.88
N VAL A 446 63.07 -13.16 79.02
CA VAL A 446 61.70 -13.46 79.47
C VAL A 446 61.78 -14.05 80.89
N THR A 447 61.08 -13.42 81.83
CA THR A 447 60.99 -13.88 83.23
C THR A 447 60.28 -15.25 83.33
N PRO A 448 60.78 -16.21 84.11
CA PRO A 448 60.13 -17.50 84.33
C PRO A 448 58.73 -17.34 84.92
N GLY A 449 57.70 -17.88 84.26
CA GLY A 449 56.31 -17.91 84.75
C GLY A 449 55.27 -17.34 83.78
N THR A 450 55.67 -16.55 82.79
CA THR A 450 54.74 -16.01 81.78
C THR A 450 54.93 -16.78 80.49
N ARG A 451 54.01 -17.70 80.15
CA ARG A 451 54.06 -18.43 78.87
C ARG A 451 53.94 -17.41 77.72
N PRO A 452 54.98 -17.13 76.91
CA PRO A 452 54.80 -16.28 75.75
C PRO A 452 54.18 -17.14 74.66
N ARG A 453 52.86 -17.37 74.75
CA ARG A 453 52.11 -18.16 73.75
C ARG A 453 51.79 -17.40 72.47
N ASN A 454 52.36 -16.23 72.25
CA ASN A 454 52.26 -15.50 70.99
C ASN A 454 53.65 -15.06 70.55
N LEU A 455 54.34 -15.93 69.83
CA LEU A 455 55.45 -15.55 68.98
C LEU A 455 54.87 -14.85 67.74
N THR A 456 54.44 -13.60 67.91
CA THR A 456 54.31 -12.66 66.80
C THR A 456 55.72 -12.17 66.43
N GLY A 457 56.63 -13.11 66.17
CA GLY A 457 58.00 -12.82 65.76
C GLY A 457 58.03 -12.49 64.26
N ALA A 458 58.92 -11.57 63.87
CA ALA A 458 59.13 -11.25 62.46
C ALA A 458 59.54 -12.50 61.66
N PHE A 459 59.08 -12.60 60.41
CA PHE A 459 59.42 -13.72 59.53
C PHE A 459 60.93 -13.85 59.36
N VAL A 460 61.46 -15.04 59.67
CA VAL A 460 62.91 -15.31 59.67
C VAL A 460 63.29 -15.89 58.31
N SER A 461 64.28 -15.29 57.65
CA SER A 461 64.91 -15.83 56.44
C SER A 461 65.69 -17.11 56.78
N ASP A 462 65.59 -18.14 55.96
CA ASP A 462 66.41 -19.37 56.09
C ASP A 462 67.86 -19.18 55.58
N GLY A 463 68.21 -17.96 55.13
CA GLY A 463 69.53 -17.60 54.63
C GLY A 463 69.83 -18.10 53.20
N VAL A 464 68.98 -18.93 52.62
CA VAL A 464 69.16 -19.52 51.27
C VAL A 464 68.08 -19.04 50.30
N ASN A 465 66.83 -18.92 50.76
CA ASN A 465 65.65 -18.52 50.00
C ASN A 465 65.12 -17.12 50.37
N GLY A 466 65.75 -16.43 51.33
CA GLY A 466 65.42 -15.06 51.74
C GLY A 466 64.26 -14.97 52.74
N VAL A 467 63.81 -13.74 53.03
CA VAL A 467 62.63 -13.53 53.91
C VAL A 467 61.40 -14.14 53.24
N PRO A 468 60.60 -14.97 53.95
CA PRO A 468 59.39 -15.55 53.40
C PRO A 468 58.46 -14.49 52.79
N ARG A 469 57.97 -14.74 51.57
CA ARG A 469 56.91 -13.91 50.98
C ARG A 469 55.61 -14.22 51.71
N VAL A 470 55.08 -13.22 52.40
CA VAL A 470 53.86 -13.36 53.21
C VAL A 470 52.73 -12.51 52.64
N GLY A 471 51.50 -12.97 52.84
CA GLY A 471 50.27 -12.28 52.47
C GLY A 471 49.14 -12.71 53.40
N SER A 472 47.96 -12.12 53.25
CA SER A 472 46.76 -12.51 53.97
C SER A 472 46.25 -13.91 53.59
N GLU A 473 46.73 -14.47 52.48
CA GLU A 473 46.40 -15.80 51.96
C GLU A 473 47.63 -16.41 51.26
N THR A 474 47.69 -17.74 51.19
CA THR A 474 48.74 -18.47 50.44
C THR A 474 48.36 -18.56 48.97
N ARG A 475 49.17 -17.97 48.08
CA ARG A 475 48.92 -17.96 46.63
C ARG A 475 50.18 -18.22 45.82
N SER A 476 50.02 -18.86 44.65
CA SER A 476 51.08 -18.96 43.65
C SER A 476 51.42 -17.57 43.07
N ARG A 477 52.58 -17.44 42.43
CA ARG A 477 52.85 -16.25 41.60
C ARG A 477 51.91 -16.27 40.40
N SER A 478 51.13 -15.21 40.20
CA SER A 478 50.16 -15.11 39.10
C SER A 478 50.19 -13.72 38.44
N LEU A 479 49.72 -13.67 37.19
CA LEU A 479 49.35 -12.43 36.50
C LEU A 479 47.84 -12.25 36.64
N ALA A 480 47.39 -11.10 37.16
CA ALA A 480 45.97 -10.79 37.22
C ALA A 480 45.44 -10.48 35.81
N VAL A 481 44.34 -11.12 35.45
CA VAL A 481 43.63 -10.92 34.18
C VAL A 481 42.16 -10.68 34.50
N MET A 482 41.47 -9.98 33.60
CA MET A 482 40.03 -9.84 33.64
C MET A 482 39.41 -11.04 32.94
N TRP A 483 38.61 -11.84 33.64
CA TRP A 483 37.87 -12.93 33.04
C TRP A 483 36.62 -12.38 32.37
N CYS A 484 36.50 -12.65 31.07
CA CYS A 484 35.41 -12.14 30.26
C CYS A 484 34.62 -13.29 29.65
N ILE A 485 33.30 -13.15 29.60
CA ILE A 485 32.39 -14.09 28.94
C ILE A 485 31.88 -13.51 27.63
N LYS A 486 31.87 -14.32 26.56
CA LYS A 486 31.26 -13.96 25.28
C LYS A 486 29.76 -13.79 25.49
N ALA A 487 29.26 -12.57 25.33
CA ALA A 487 27.87 -12.24 25.61
C ALA A 487 26.99 -12.16 24.36
N TRP A 488 27.54 -11.71 23.22
CA TRP A 488 26.84 -11.69 21.93
C TRP A 488 27.84 -11.67 20.78
N ASN A 489 27.48 -12.18 19.60
CA ASN A 489 28.33 -12.09 18.41
C ASN A 489 28.31 -10.64 17.85
N ALA A 490 29.47 -10.00 17.76
CA ALA A 490 29.60 -8.64 17.24
C ALA A 490 29.26 -8.56 15.74
N PRO A 491 28.73 -7.43 15.25
CA PRO A 491 27.34 -7.02 15.31
C PRO A 491 26.50 -7.63 14.16
N ILE A 492 25.62 -8.59 14.46
CA ILE A 492 24.47 -8.92 13.59
C ILE A 492 23.14 -8.54 14.24
N ASN A 493 23.18 -8.24 15.54
CA ASN A 493 22.11 -7.53 16.21
C ASN A 493 22.55 -6.07 16.43
N GLN A 494 22.48 -5.27 15.36
CA GLN A 494 21.72 -4.03 15.53
C GLN A 494 20.28 -4.47 15.75
N GLY A 495 20.00 -5.02 16.95
CA GLY A 495 18.65 -5.03 17.46
C GLY A 495 18.24 -3.59 17.33
N ASN A 496 17.25 -3.34 16.49
CA ASN A 496 16.73 -2.03 16.18
C ASN A 496 16.86 -1.18 17.44
N ILE A 497 17.81 -0.24 17.44
CA ILE A 497 17.64 0.90 18.33
C ILE A 497 16.39 1.52 17.74
N ASP A 498 15.24 1.17 18.32
CA ASP A 498 14.00 1.78 17.96
C ASP A 498 14.14 3.23 18.40
N VAL A 499 14.57 4.05 17.45
CA VAL A 499 14.75 5.48 17.65
C VAL A 499 13.43 6.08 18.10
N ALA A 500 12.28 5.47 17.79
CA ALA A 500 10.98 5.89 18.32
C ALA A 500 10.84 5.55 19.81
N ALA A 501 11.22 4.35 20.26
CA ALA A 501 11.21 4.01 21.69
C ALA A 501 12.24 4.80 22.50
N LEU A 502 13.45 5.01 21.97
CA LEU A 502 14.47 5.86 22.60
C LEU A 502 14.04 7.34 22.56
N ALA A 503 13.33 7.80 21.53
CA ALA A 503 12.74 9.14 21.52
C ALA A 503 11.65 9.28 22.58
N LEU A 504 10.85 8.24 22.84
CA LEU A 504 9.85 8.22 23.93
C LEU A 504 10.51 8.20 25.30
N GLU A 505 11.61 7.47 25.49
CA GLU A 505 12.38 7.46 26.75
C GLU A 505 13.16 8.77 26.98
N VAL A 506 13.73 9.36 25.94
CA VAL A 506 14.33 10.71 26.01
C VAL A 506 13.25 11.78 26.23
N GLN A 507 12.03 11.58 25.72
CA GLN A 507 10.88 12.43 26.04
C GLN A 507 10.43 12.24 27.50
N SER A 508 10.42 11.02 28.04
CA SER A 508 10.07 10.75 29.45
C SER A 508 11.12 11.32 30.43
N GLN A 509 12.38 11.43 30.01
CA GLN A 509 13.46 12.06 30.78
C GLN A 509 13.52 13.59 30.69
N LYS A 510 12.70 14.25 29.86
CA LYS A 510 12.60 15.74 29.76
C LYS A 510 11.79 16.36 30.90
N LYS A 511 12.10 16.01 32.15
CA LYS A 511 11.57 16.68 33.35
C LYS A 511 12.30 18.00 33.62
N LEU A 512 12.33 18.91 32.64
CA LEU A 512 13.08 20.18 32.73
C LEU A 512 12.25 21.44 32.48
N ALA A 513 10.96 21.35 32.15
CA ALA A 513 10.15 22.55 31.97
C ALA A 513 8.75 22.39 32.59
N ILE A 514 8.43 23.29 33.52
CA ILE A 514 7.10 23.44 34.12
C ILE A 514 6.29 24.34 33.19
N ILE A 515 5.08 23.91 32.78
CA ILE A 515 4.16 24.72 31.98
C ILE A 515 3.92 26.06 32.69
N GLY A 516 3.99 27.18 31.98
CA GLY A 516 3.90 28.53 32.56
C GLY A 516 5.25 29.19 32.87
N THR A 517 6.37 28.45 32.81
CA THR A 517 7.72 29.05 32.92
C THR A 517 7.92 30.08 31.81
N HIS A 518 8.41 31.26 32.17
CA HIS A 518 8.46 32.42 31.26
C HIS A 518 9.72 33.27 31.44
N LYS A 519 9.99 34.12 30.44
CA LYS A 519 11.02 35.17 30.49
C LYS A 519 10.40 36.51 30.09
N ASN A 520 10.54 37.51 30.97
CA ASN A 520 10.05 38.88 30.76
C ASN A 520 8.54 38.94 30.48
N LEU A 521 7.73 38.22 31.26
CA LEU A 521 6.29 38.17 31.04
C LEU A 521 5.66 39.49 31.49
N LYS A 522 4.82 40.06 30.63
CA LYS A 522 4.04 41.26 30.92
C LYS A 522 2.59 41.07 30.49
N LEU A 523 1.69 41.43 31.39
CA LEU A 523 0.24 41.44 31.15
C LEU A 523 -0.28 42.86 31.34
N SER A 524 -1.20 43.31 30.51
CA SER A 524 -2.01 44.49 30.83
C SER A 524 -3.45 44.36 30.37
N SER A 525 -4.38 45.01 31.05
CA SER A 525 -5.78 45.12 30.59
C SER A 525 -6.23 46.57 30.53
N SER A 526 -6.99 46.97 29.51
CA SER A 526 -7.58 48.31 29.42
C SER A 526 -9.10 48.24 29.24
N GLY A 527 -9.79 49.23 29.81
CA GLY A 527 -11.26 49.24 29.86
C GLY A 527 -11.94 49.36 28.51
N LEU A 528 -11.51 50.32 27.68
CA LEU A 528 -12.14 50.51 26.37
C LEU A 528 -11.97 49.24 25.53
N ASN A 529 -13.10 48.61 25.16
CA ASN A 529 -13.18 47.36 24.38
C ASN A 529 -12.67 46.09 25.08
N ALA A 530 -12.55 46.08 26.41
CA ALA A 530 -12.14 44.91 27.20
C ALA A 530 -10.83 44.27 26.69
N LEU A 531 -9.85 45.10 26.34
CA LEU A 531 -8.61 44.67 25.72
C LEU A 531 -7.62 44.13 26.76
N VAL A 532 -6.95 43.05 26.39
CA VAL A 532 -5.90 42.37 27.16
C VAL A 532 -4.68 42.21 26.28
N ASN A 533 -3.54 42.65 26.78
CA ASN A 533 -2.26 42.54 26.11
C ASN A 533 -1.35 41.60 26.89
N VAL A 534 -0.71 40.66 26.19
CA VAL A 534 0.24 39.71 26.75
C VAL A 534 1.53 39.80 25.94
N SER A 535 2.67 39.97 26.60
CA SER A 535 3.97 39.87 25.94
C SER A 535 4.96 39.06 26.78
N ALA A 536 5.81 38.28 26.12
CA ALA A 536 6.89 37.53 26.75
C ALA A 536 7.97 37.19 25.71
N ASP A 537 9.24 37.21 26.12
CA ASP A 537 10.34 36.81 25.23
C ASP A 537 10.26 35.30 24.96
N GLN A 538 9.97 34.52 25.99
CA GLN A 538 9.76 33.08 25.94
C GLN A 538 8.69 32.65 26.95
N LEU A 539 7.89 31.66 26.57
CA LEU A 539 6.88 31.02 27.40
C LEU A 539 6.85 29.51 27.13
N ILE A 540 6.82 28.70 28.17
CA ILE A 540 6.60 27.26 28.07
C ILE A 540 5.09 26.99 28.09
N VAL A 541 4.56 26.45 26.99
CA VAL A 541 3.17 26.01 26.83
C VAL A 541 3.12 24.50 26.69
N GLY A 542 2.00 23.87 27.04
CA GLY A 542 1.87 22.43 26.91
C GLY A 542 0.51 21.88 27.32
N THR A 543 0.40 20.55 27.27
CA THR A 543 -0.76 19.79 27.73
C THR A 543 -0.28 18.47 28.33
N GLY A 544 -0.64 18.19 29.58
CA GLY A 544 -0.13 17.04 30.32
C GLY A 544 1.40 17.09 30.41
N ASP A 545 2.06 16.01 30.01
CA ASP A 545 3.53 15.89 30.02
C ASP A 545 4.21 16.47 28.76
N ARG A 546 3.43 16.91 27.76
CA ARG A 546 3.97 17.49 26.52
C ARG A 546 4.15 19.00 26.68
N VAL A 547 5.40 19.47 26.63
CA VAL A 547 5.76 20.90 26.77
C VAL A 547 6.60 21.39 25.59
N ARG A 548 6.42 22.66 25.21
CA ARG A 548 7.19 23.36 24.17
C ARG A 548 7.47 24.80 24.58
N SER A 549 8.60 25.34 24.14
CA SER A 549 8.90 26.78 24.25
C SER A 549 8.32 27.52 23.05
N VAL A 550 7.65 28.64 23.31
CA VAL A 550 7.19 29.59 22.31
C VAL A 550 7.85 30.93 22.59
N SER A 551 8.48 31.51 21.57
CA SER A 551 9.21 32.77 21.66
C SER A 551 8.44 33.92 21.01
N GLY A 552 8.67 35.15 21.49
CA GLY A 552 8.15 36.36 20.86
C GLY A 552 6.64 36.51 21.01
N ILE A 553 6.08 36.19 22.18
CA ILE A 553 4.66 36.41 22.47
C ILE A 553 4.41 37.91 22.47
N ASN A 554 3.47 38.35 21.64
CA ASN A 554 2.97 39.72 21.58
C ASN A 554 1.51 39.70 21.09
N LEU A 555 0.59 39.56 22.04
CA LEU A 555 -0.83 39.32 21.79
C LEU A 555 -1.66 40.50 22.29
N SER A 556 -2.66 40.89 21.53
CA SER A 556 -3.69 41.87 21.92
C SER A 556 -5.05 41.30 21.53
N PHE A 557 -5.94 41.14 22.51
CA PHE A 557 -7.22 40.46 22.33
C PHE A 557 -8.32 41.01 23.23
N SER A 558 -9.58 40.73 22.91
CA SER A 558 -10.73 41.33 23.60
C SER A 558 -11.62 40.27 24.23
N GLY A 559 -12.01 40.46 25.49
CA GLY A 559 -13.01 39.59 26.12
C GLY A 559 -14.43 39.69 25.54
N LEU A 560 -14.67 40.58 24.57
CA LEU A 560 -15.97 40.75 23.91
C LEU A 560 -16.22 39.75 22.77
N THR A 561 -15.18 39.05 22.31
CA THR A 561 -15.26 37.98 21.31
C THR A 561 -15.18 36.62 22.01
N VAL A 562 -15.71 35.56 21.39
CA VAL A 562 -15.60 34.18 21.88
C VAL A 562 -14.69 33.38 20.93
N GLY A 563 -13.81 32.56 21.50
CA GLY A 563 -12.82 31.77 20.77
C GLY A 563 -11.40 32.33 20.89
N ALA A 564 -10.53 31.96 19.95
CA ALA A 564 -9.13 32.42 19.96
C ALA A 564 -9.06 33.95 19.91
N ASN A 565 -8.20 34.56 20.73
CA ASN A 565 -8.14 36.00 20.98
C ASN A 565 -9.45 36.56 21.56
N GLY A 566 -10.05 35.81 22.48
CA GLY A 566 -11.26 36.21 23.18
C GLY A 566 -11.55 35.40 24.44
N LEU A 567 -12.83 35.25 24.76
CA LEU A 567 -13.36 34.45 25.86
C LEU A 567 -13.44 32.98 25.47
N ASP A 568 -13.16 32.07 26.40
CA ASP A 568 -13.23 30.63 26.16
C ASP A 568 -14.65 30.12 25.94
N ALA A 569 -15.62 30.67 26.69
CA ALA A 569 -17.04 30.38 26.51
C ALA A 569 -17.92 31.50 27.09
N GLY A 570 -19.15 31.60 26.58
CA GLY A 570 -20.19 32.47 27.15
C GLY A 570 -20.00 33.95 26.83
N VAL A 571 -20.36 34.81 27.79
CA VAL A 571 -20.29 36.28 27.67
C VAL A 571 -19.52 36.83 28.86
N LEU A 572 -18.71 37.87 28.62
CA LEU A 572 -17.89 38.49 29.65
C LEU A 572 -18.73 39.04 30.81
N ALA A 573 -18.76 38.29 31.91
CA ALA A 573 -19.49 38.66 33.12
C ALA A 573 -18.87 39.87 33.83
N ALA A 574 -19.72 40.67 34.48
CA ALA A 574 -19.33 41.81 35.30
C ALA A 574 -18.74 41.37 36.66
N SER A 575 -17.86 42.17 37.26
CA SER A 575 -17.33 41.94 38.62
C SER A 575 -16.72 40.55 38.85
N THR A 576 -16.11 39.97 37.82
CA THR A 576 -15.70 38.56 37.78
C THR A 576 -14.22 38.44 37.48
N LEU A 577 -13.54 37.51 38.17
CA LEU A 577 -12.14 37.21 37.93
C LEU A 577 -12.00 36.21 36.77
N TYR A 578 -11.17 36.55 35.79
CA TYR A 578 -10.79 35.69 34.67
C TYR A 578 -9.31 35.38 34.72
N ASN A 579 -8.98 34.13 34.43
CA ASN A 579 -7.62 33.67 34.20
C ASN A 579 -7.24 33.97 32.75
N VAL A 580 -6.04 34.51 32.56
CA VAL A 580 -5.48 34.79 31.25
C VAL A 580 -4.61 33.62 30.83
N TRP A 581 -4.89 33.09 29.65
CA TRP A 581 -4.19 31.97 29.04
C TRP A 581 -3.55 32.40 27.72
N VAL A 582 -2.37 31.84 27.46
CA VAL A 582 -1.79 31.79 26.11
C VAL A 582 -2.00 30.38 25.58
N ILE A 583 -2.63 30.27 24.42
CA ILE A 583 -2.87 29.02 23.71
C ILE A 583 -2.01 28.99 22.45
N SER A 584 -1.54 27.81 22.05
CA SER A 584 -0.67 27.66 20.88
C SER A 584 -0.96 26.40 20.07
N ASN A 585 -0.63 26.47 18.78
CA ASN A 585 -0.63 25.36 17.83
C ASN A 585 0.57 25.46 16.88
N GLU A 586 0.53 24.75 15.76
CA GLU A 586 1.60 24.79 14.75
C GLU A 586 1.63 26.11 13.96
N SER A 587 0.50 26.83 13.90
CA SER A 587 0.34 28.06 13.13
C SER A 587 0.62 29.35 13.93
N GLY A 588 0.61 29.29 15.27
CA GLY A 588 0.93 30.44 16.12
C GLY A 588 0.34 30.38 17.53
N SER A 589 0.34 31.53 18.20
CA SER A 589 -0.22 31.69 19.56
C SER A 589 -1.37 32.70 19.58
N ALA A 590 -2.32 32.50 20.48
CA ALA A 590 -3.45 33.38 20.71
C ALA A 590 -3.73 33.54 22.21
N GLY A 591 -4.44 34.61 22.56
CA GLY A 591 -4.90 34.87 23.92
C GLY A 591 -6.25 34.22 24.20
N LEU A 592 -6.51 33.85 25.46
CA LEU A 592 -7.79 33.31 25.88
C LEU A 592 -8.11 33.73 27.33
N LEU A 593 -9.32 34.23 27.56
CA LEU A 593 -9.86 34.50 28.91
C LEU A 593 -10.75 33.35 29.35
N SER A 594 -10.55 32.84 30.57
CA SER A 594 -11.35 31.74 31.11
C SER A 594 -11.65 31.91 32.59
N LEU A 595 -12.83 31.47 33.01
CA LEU A 595 -13.15 31.33 34.44
C LEU A 595 -12.36 30.20 35.10
N SER A 596 -11.84 29.25 34.31
CA SER A 596 -11.10 28.10 34.80
C SER A 596 -9.61 28.41 34.97
N ALA A 597 -9.10 28.13 36.17
CA ALA A 597 -7.66 28.28 36.48
C ALA A 597 -6.83 27.07 36.04
N THR A 598 -7.46 25.97 35.64
CA THR A 598 -6.76 24.70 35.31
C THR A 598 -7.15 24.13 33.94
N ALA A 599 -8.39 24.33 33.51
CA ALA A 599 -8.97 23.71 32.32
C ALA A 599 -9.84 24.71 31.54
N PRO A 600 -9.23 25.64 30.78
CA PRO A 600 -9.98 26.50 29.87
C PRO A 600 -10.59 25.68 28.72
N THR A 601 -11.70 26.15 28.17
CA THR A 601 -12.31 25.54 26.97
C THR A 601 -11.52 25.94 25.73
N MET A 602 -10.84 24.98 25.09
CA MET A 602 -9.91 25.27 24.00
C MET A 602 -10.63 25.49 22.67
N PRO A 603 -10.34 26.59 21.93
CA PRO A 603 -10.78 26.76 20.55
C PRO A 603 -10.21 25.66 19.63
N ALA A 604 -10.95 25.32 18.57
CA ALA A 604 -10.54 24.28 17.62
C ALA A 604 -9.14 24.56 17.03
N GLY A 605 -8.32 23.51 16.98
CA GLY A 605 -6.96 23.57 16.42
C GLY A 605 -5.88 24.05 17.39
N TYR A 606 -6.22 24.49 18.61
CA TYR A 606 -5.24 24.79 19.66
C TYR A 606 -5.09 23.62 20.63
N THR A 607 -3.85 23.18 20.86
CA THR A 607 -3.58 21.97 21.64
C THR A 607 -2.67 22.19 22.83
N ASP A 608 -1.88 23.27 22.85
CA ASP A 608 -1.00 23.61 23.96
C ASP A 608 -1.48 24.89 24.66
N LYS A 609 -1.30 24.98 25.98
CA LYS A 609 -1.75 26.11 26.78
C LYS A 609 -0.80 26.44 27.94
N ALA A 610 -0.82 27.68 28.40
CA ALA A 610 -0.22 28.10 29.66
C ALA A 610 -1.04 29.24 30.29
N ARG A 611 -1.29 29.15 31.60
CA ARG A 611 -1.86 30.26 32.37
C ARG A 611 -0.76 31.27 32.63
N VAL A 612 -1.03 32.53 32.32
CA VAL A 612 -0.03 33.60 32.42
C VAL A 612 -0.42 34.71 33.39
N GLY A 613 -1.63 34.68 33.95
CA GLY A 613 -2.07 35.70 34.91
C GLY A 613 -3.56 35.66 35.14
N SER A 614 -4.07 36.70 35.82
CA SER A 614 -5.51 36.91 36.03
C SER A 614 -5.86 38.38 35.96
N ILE A 615 -7.09 38.67 35.54
CA ILE A 615 -7.67 40.02 35.50
C ILE A 615 -9.10 39.99 36.02
N ARG A 616 -9.58 41.09 36.61
CA ARG A 616 -10.94 41.18 37.13
C ARG A 616 -11.74 42.21 36.35
N THR A 617 -12.91 41.82 35.87
CA THR A 617 -13.88 42.74 35.25
C THR A 617 -14.59 43.56 36.33
N ASP A 618 -15.16 44.71 35.96
CA ASP A 618 -15.97 45.55 36.86
C ASP A 618 -17.47 45.45 36.59
N ALA A 619 -18.25 46.29 37.29
CA ALA A 619 -19.69 46.39 37.15
C ALA A 619 -20.17 47.19 35.92
N THR A 620 -19.32 48.00 35.26
CA THR A 620 -19.74 48.96 34.23
C THR A 620 -19.62 48.41 32.80
N ALA A 621 -20.19 49.09 31.80
CA ALA A 621 -20.10 48.69 30.39
C ALA A 621 -18.68 48.80 29.78
N ASN A 622 -17.78 49.53 30.45
CA ASN A 622 -16.37 49.69 30.04
C ASN A 622 -15.43 48.67 30.69
N LYS A 623 -15.97 47.70 31.43
CA LYS A 623 -15.45 46.38 31.87
C LYS A 623 -14.05 46.27 32.53
N PHE A 624 -13.11 47.22 32.37
CA PHE A 624 -11.86 47.38 33.15
C PHE A 624 -11.53 48.87 33.45
N PRO A 625 -12.17 49.50 34.44
CA PRO A 625 -11.86 50.87 34.88
C PRO A 625 -10.45 50.98 35.49
N TRP A 626 -9.91 49.87 35.99
CA TRP A 626 -8.55 49.81 36.51
C TRP A 626 -7.70 48.93 35.59
N ARG A 627 -6.53 49.44 35.20
CA ARG A 627 -5.52 48.71 34.44
C ARG A 627 -4.79 47.76 35.38
N PHE A 628 -5.01 46.46 35.19
CA PHE A 628 -4.15 45.45 35.80
C PHE A 628 -2.84 45.44 35.01
N ASN A 629 -1.71 45.61 35.69
CA ASN A 629 -0.38 45.50 35.11
C ASN A 629 0.35 44.37 35.81
N GLN A 630 0.78 43.36 35.05
CA GLN A 630 1.63 42.31 35.56
C GLN A 630 3.03 42.44 34.99
N THR A 631 4.04 42.29 35.84
CA THR A 631 5.41 41.97 35.42
C THR A 631 5.84 40.72 36.17
N ASP A 632 6.15 39.67 35.41
CA ASP A 632 6.37 38.30 35.89
C ASP A 632 5.24 37.85 36.82
N CYS A 633 5.46 37.76 38.14
CA CYS A 633 4.44 37.32 39.11
C CYS A 633 3.74 38.47 39.87
N PHE A 634 4.16 39.72 39.67
CA PHE A 634 3.64 40.87 40.41
C PHE A 634 2.54 41.56 39.63
N VAL A 635 1.34 41.67 40.22
CA VAL A 635 0.20 42.37 39.63
C VAL A 635 -0.09 43.63 40.42
N GLU A 636 -0.23 44.76 39.72
CA GLU A 636 -0.65 46.05 40.27
C GLU A 636 -1.91 46.56 39.58
N VAL A 637 -2.72 47.32 40.32
CA VAL A 637 -4.00 47.87 39.88
C VAL A 637 -3.90 49.39 39.85
N ASP A 638 -3.91 49.97 38.65
CA ASP A 638 -3.74 51.42 38.43
C ASP A 638 -4.88 52.05 37.61
N LYS A 639 -5.06 53.37 37.67
CA LYS A 639 -6.12 54.06 36.92
C LYS A 639 -5.80 54.14 35.43
N ALA A 640 -6.73 53.77 34.56
CA ALA A 640 -6.58 53.94 33.11
C ALA A 640 -7.14 55.29 32.60
N PRO A 641 -6.61 55.88 31.50
CA PRO A 641 -7.26 56.98 30.80
C PRO A 641 -8.67 56.59 30.30
N GLY A 642 -9.67 57.45 30.48
CA GLY A 642 -11.08 57.17 30.09
C GLY A 642 -11.94 56.43 31.14
N THR A 643 -11.40 56.22 32.34
CA THR A 643 -12.09 55.56 33.46
C THR A 643 -13.15 56.45 34.11
N ASN A 644 -14.37 55.92 34.33
CA ASN A 644 -15.49 56.60 35.02
C ASN A 644 -15.65 56.22 36.51
N VAL A 645 -14.80 55.35 37.05
CA VAL A 645 -14.82 54.93 38.46
C VAL A 645 -13.80 55.74 39.26
N SER A 646 -14.23 56.33 40.38
CA SER A 646 -13.40 57.20 41.23
C SER A 646 -12.75 56.47 42.42
N THR A 647 -13.07 55.19 42.64
CA THR A 647 -12.65 54.42 43.81
C THR A 647 -11.97 53.10 43.44
N LEU A 648 -10.92 52.74 44.19
CA LEU A 648 -10.24 51.45 44.07
C LEU A 648 -11.20 50.29 44.44
N PRO A 649 -10.92 49.04 44.00
CA PRO A 649 -11.73 47.89 44.37
C PRO A 649 -11.74 47.66 45.89
N ALA A 650 -12.85 48.00 46.55
CA ALA A 650 -13.03 47.81 47.99
C ALA A 650 -13.29 46.35 48.34
N MET A 651 -12.52 45.81 49.27
CA MET A 651 -12.67 44.47 49.85
C MET A 651 -13.48 44.51 51.15
N ALA A 652 -13.36 45.59 51.93
CA ALA A 652 -14.15 45.84 53.13
C ALA A 652 -14.28 47.35 53.40
N GLY A 653 -15.30 47.74 54.15
CA GLY A 653 -15.48 49.11 54.60
C GLY A 653 -16.37 49.18 55.85
N GLY A 654 -16.31 50.30 56.57
CA GLY A 654 -17.07 50.49 57.80
C GLY A 654 -16.33 50.07 59.08
N SER A 655 -17.01 50.19 60.21
CA SER A 655 -16.48 49.87 61.55
C SER A 655 -16.76 48.41 61.91
N THR A 656 -15.77 47.72 62.46
CA THR A 656 -15.89 46.38 63.07
C THR A 656 -15.90 46.46 64.60
N SER A 657 -16.08 47.67 65.17
CA SER A 657 -16.04 47.91 66.61
C SER A 657 -14.76 47.39 67.30
N GLY A 658 -13.63 47.42 66.60
CA GLY A 658 -12.35 46.94 67.12
C GLY A 658 -12.20 45.41 67.15
N VAL A 659 -13.07 44.65 66.49
CA VAL A 659 -12.97 43.19 66.37
C VAL A 659 -12.34 42.81 65.03
N LEU A 660 -11.41 41.86 65.06
CA LEU A 660 -10.85 41.25 63.84
C LEU A 660 -11.94 40.46 63.11
N THR A 661 -12.34 40.97 61.94
CA THR A 661 -13.39 40.39 61.11
C THR A 661 -12.75 39.78 59.85
N ALA A 662 -13.14 38.56 59.51
CA ALA A 662 -12.65 37.91 58.30
C ALA A 662 -13.21 38.61 57.05
N VAL A 663 -12.32 38.90 56.09
CA VAL A 663 -12.63 39.48 54.79
C VAL A 663 -12.21 38.48 53.72
N SER A 664 -13.16 38.03 52.91
CA SER A 664 -12.88 37.13 51.79
C SER A 664 -12.11 37.87 50.70
N VAL A 665 -11.01 37.27 50.25
CA VAL A 665 -10.22 37.80 49.12
C VAL A 665 -10.50 37.06 47.81
N SER A 666 -11.28 35.97 47.83
CA SER A 666 -11.50 35.09 46.66
C SER A 666 -12.14 35.77 45.45
N ASN A 667 -12.89 36.85 45.67
CA ASN A 667 -13.44 37.62 44.56
C ASN A 667 -12.41 38.58 43.96
N HIS A 668 -11.38 38.97 44.71
CA HIS A 668 -10.49 40.08 44.36
C HIS A 668 -9.16 39.61 43.76
N VAL A 669 -8.68 38.44 44.15
CA VAL A 669 -7.41 37.85 43.69
C VAL A 669 -7.61 36.38 43.34
N PRO A 670 -6.79 35.79 42.46
CA PRO A 670 -6.90 34.37 42.13
C PRO A 670 -6.55 33.47 43.32
N PRO A 671 -7.04 32.21 43.35
CA PRO A 671 -6.68 31.23 44.39
C PRO A 671 -5.18 30.93 44.48
N THR A 672 -4.43 31.21 43.42
CA THR A 672 -2.96 31.08 43.33
C THR A 672 -2.21 32.31 43.86
N ALA A 673 -2.90 33.32 44.39
CA ALA A 673 -2.23 34.47 44.98
C ALA A 673 -1.53 34.05 46.28
N SER A 674 -0.22 34.30 46.38
CA SER A 674 0.56 34.05 47.61
C SER A 674 0.61 35.27 48.53
N HIS A 675 0.48 36.47 47.95
CA HIS A 675 0.51 37.75 48.67
C HIS A 675 -0.55 38.67 48.12
N ILE A 676 -1.13 39.50 48.98
CA ILE A 676 -2.06 40.56 48.59
C ILE A 676 -1.49 41.91 49.02
N LYS A 677 -1.58 42.89 48.12
CA LYS A 677 -1.20 44.28 48.36
C LYS A 677 -2.47 45.10 48.46
N CYS A 678 -2.69 45.71 49.61
CA CYS A 678 -3.88 46.48 49.91
C CYS A 678 -3.52 47.89 50.38
N VAL A 679 -4.42 48.84 50.09
CA VAL A 679 -4.41 50.17 50.70
C VAL A 679 -5.46 50.20 51.78
N VAL A 680 -5.02 50.56 52.97
CA VAL A 680 -5.88 50.82 54.12
C VAL A 680 -6.04 52.32 54.25
N SER A 681 -7.28 52.80 54.22
CA SER A 681 -7.61 54.22 54.34
C SER A 681 -8.44 54.47 55.59
N ALA A 682 -7.97 55.39 56.45
CA ALA A 682 -8.72 55.84 57.62
C ALA A 682 -9.43 57.17 57.36
N ASP A 683 -10.68 57.31 57.85
CA ASP A 683 -11.37 58.59 57.93
C ASP A 683 -10.77 59.49 59.03
N SER A 684 -11.02 60.80 58.98
CA SER A 684 -10.34 61.79 59.83
C SER A 684 -10.88 61.93 61.26
N ALA A 685 -11.59 60.93 61.81
CA ALA A 685 -12.13 60.98 63.17
C ALA A 685 -11.05 60.70 64.25
N ALA A 686 -11.09 61.43 65.37
CA ALA A 686 -10.16 61.23 66.49
C ALA A 686 -10.36 59.83 67.12
N GLY A 687 -9.25 59.11 67.33
CA GLY A 687 -9.28 57.74 67.86
C GLY A 687 -9.61 56.66 66.83
N ASN A 688 -9.61 56.97 65.54
CA ASN A 688 -9.88 56.01 64.49
C ASN A 688 -8.65 55.15 64.17
N ALA A 689 -8.81 53.84 64.33
CA ALA A 689 -7.72 52.89 64.32
C ALA A 689 -8.10 51.73 63.38
N VAL A 690 -7.20 51.40 62.45
CA VAL A 690 -7.45 50.44 61.36
C VAL A 690 -6.25 49.52 61.17
N GLY A 691 -6.51 48.26 60.83
CA GLY A 691 -5.46 47.26 60.65
C GLY A 691 -5.90 46.08 59.78
N VAL A 692 -4.91 45.43 59.16
CA VAL A 692 -5.11 44.23 58.36
C VAL A 692 -4.10 43.18 58.81
N PHE A 693 -4.55 41.94 58.95
CA PHE A 693 -3.76 40.83 59.46
C PHE A 693 -3.93 39.59 58.56
N PRO A 694 -2.97 38.65 58.56
CA PRO A 694 -3.07 37.43 57.76
C PRO A 694 -4.27 36.53 58.11
N SER A 695 -4.80 36.61 59.34
CA SER A 695 -5.98 35.86 59.77
C SER A 695 -6.57 36.44 61.07
N THR A 696 -7.74 35.96 61.49
CA THR A 696 -8.38 36.35 62.76
C THR A 696 -7.72 35.74 64.01
N ALA A 697 -6.70 34.88 63.83
CA ALA A 697 -5.98 34.25 64.94
C ALA A 697 -4.97 35.19 65.63
N TYR A 698 -4.73 36.39 65.08
CA TYR A 698 -3.81 37.37 65.64
C TYR A 698 -4.47 38.15 66.80
N SER A 699 -3.68 38.65 67.75
CA SER A 699 -4.16 39.46 68.87
C SER A 699 -3.78 40.93 68.69
N LEU A 700 -4.71 41.84 69.03
CA LEU A 700 -4.49 43.29 68.94
C LEU A 700 -3.52 43.83 70.02
N VAL A 701 -3.10 43.02 70.99
CA VAL A 701 -2.37 43.48 72.20
C VAL A 701 -0.84 43.26 72.10
N THR A 702 -0.36 42.31 71.30
CA THR A 702 1.02 41.81 71.40
C THR A 702 1.84 41.80 70.11
N ASP A 703 1.24 41.97 68.92
CA ASP A 703 1.92 41.72 67.63
C ASP A 703 2.18 42.97 66.71
N TYR A 704 1.93 44.22 67.16
CA TYR A 704 2.24 45.54 66.50
C TYR A 704 1.48 45.87 65.17
N SER A 705 1.14 47.09 64.69
CA SER A 705 1.00 48.49 65.17
C SER A 705 -0.30 49.10 64.60
N TYR A 706 -0.95 50.00 65.32
CA TYR A 706 -1.93 50.93 64.75
C TYR A 706 -1.23 52.06 64.00
N GLY A 707 -1.60 52.32 62.74
CA GLY A 707 -1.19 53.54 62.04
C GLY A 707 -1.97 54.74 62.57
N SER A 708 -1.35 55.59 63.40
CA SER A 708 -1.94 56.87 63.82
C SER A 708 -1.43 58.01 62.92
N GLY A 709 -2.31 58.64 62.15
CA GLY A 709 -2.04 59.90 61.46
C GLY A 709 -2.67 61.10 62.19
N PRO A 710 -2.04 62.30 62.22
CA PRO A 710 -2.57 63.47 62.92
C PRO A 710 -3.78 64.12 62.20
N ALA A 711 -4.64 64.75 62.99
CA ALA A 711 -5.93 65.30 62.58
C ALA A 711 -5.84 66.63 61.81
N ASN A 712 -6.50 66.72 60.64
CA ASN A 712 -7.27 67.90 60.21
C ASN A 712 -8.04 67.64 58.90
N SER A 713 -9.32 68.05 58.82
CA SER A 713 -10.15 68.32 57.61
C SER A 713 -10.33 67.24 56.49
N GLY A 714 -11.50 66.58 56.50
CA GLY A 714 -12.44 66.46 55.35
C GLY A 714 -12.14 65.54 54.15
N VAL A 715 -10.95 64.94 54.05
CA VAL A 715 -10.57 63.99 52.97
C VAL A 715 -9.80 62.84 53.64
N PHE A 716 -9.84 61.61 53.11
CA PHE A 716 -8.98 60.50 53.59
C PHE A 716 -7.51 60.97 53.67
N ARG A 717 -6.94 61.12 54.89
CA ARG A 717 -5.63 61.80 55.08
C ARG A 717 -4.46 60.88 55.40
N SER A 718 -4.71 59.63 55.78
CA SER A 718 -3.65 58.62 55.94
C SER A 718 -4.06 57.34 55.22
N SER A 719 -3.31 57.01 54.18
CA SER A 719 -3.38 55.72 53.49
C SER A 719 -2.06 55.01 53.70
N MET A 720 -2.12 53.75 54.11
CA MET A 720 -0.95 52.88 54.17
C MET A 720 -1.10 51.75 53.17
N VAL A 721 -0.03 51.49 52.43
CA VAL A 721 0.08 50.31 51.59
C VAL A 721 0.63 49.19 52.46
N VAL A 722 -0.10 48.09 52.56
CA VAL A 722 0.29 46.91 53.31
C VAL A 722 0.34 45.74 52.33
N GLU A 723 1.40 44.95 52.42
CA GLU A 723 1.52 43.68 51.71
C GLU A 723 1.46 42.53 52.73
N ILE A 724 0.59 41.55 52.47
CA ILE A 724 0.29 40.47 53.41
C ILE A 724 0.40 39.15 52.69
N MET A 725 1.13 38.22 53.29
CA MET A 725 1.15 36.82 52.84
C MET A 725 -0.20 36.17 53.11
N LEU A 726 -0.81 35.61 52.07
CA LEU A 726 -2.08 34.89 52.19
C LEU A 726 -1.84 33.49 52.76
N LYS A 727 -2.56 33.16 53.83
CA LYS A 727 -2.58 31.82 54.44
C LYS A 727 -3.82 30.99 54.06
N GLY A 728 -4.70 31.58 53.25
CA GLY A 728 -5.98 31.00 52.82
C GLY A 728 -6.78 32.01 52.01
N THR A 729 -8.08 31.78 51.85
CA THR A 729 -8.99 32.60 51.04
C THR A 729 -9.52 33.86 51.71
N SER A 730 -9.01 34.19 52.90
CA SER A 730 -9.44 35.36 53.67
C SER A 730 -8.29 35.97 54.45
N ILE A 731 -8.39 37.27 54.68
CA ILE A 731 -7.56 38.05 55.61
C ILE A 731 -8.42 38.53 56.77
N ALA A 732 -7.83 39.12 57.81
CA ALA A 732 -8.58 39.77 58.87
C ALA A 732 -8.43 41.29 58.79
N TRP A 733 -9.54 41.99 59.02
CA TRP A 733 -9.67 43.43 59.03
C TRP A 733 -10.20 43.89 60.38
N VAL A 734 -9.64 44.97 60.90
CA VAL A 734 -10.18 45.68 62.06
C VAL A 734 -10.31 47.15 61.73
N SER A 735 -11.43 47.74 62.11
CA SER A 735 -11.72 49.15 61.89
C SER A 735 -12.57 49.71 63.02
N GLN A 736 -12.26 50.92 63.47
CA GLN A 736 -13.05 51.63 64.47
C GLN A 736 -13.95 52.72 63.85
N GLY A 737 -13.64 53.22 62.65
CA GLY A 737 -14.39 54.27 61.94
C GLY A 737 -15.32 53.75 60.85
N ALA A 738 -16.50 54.36 60.71
CA ALA A 738 -17.50 54.00 59.71
C ALA A 738 -17.11 54.39 58.27
N GLY A 739 -16.17 55.33 58.09
CA GLY A 739 -15.68 55.76 56.78
C GLY A 739 -14.46 54.98 56.27
N ASN A 740 -13.87 54.08 57.07
CA ASN A 740 -12.65 53.38 56.70
C ASN A 740 -12.86 52.39 55.55
N LEU A 741 -11.83 52.22 54.72
CA LEU A 741 -11.85 51.34 53.56
C LEU A 741 -10.60 50.47 53.48
N LEU A 742 -10.80 49.22 53.07
CA LEU A 742 -9.76 48.28 52.68
C LEU A 742 -9.86 48.06 51.17
N ASN A 743 -8.87 48.53 50.42
CA ASN A 743 -8.88 48.46 48.96
C ASN A 743 -7.77 47.53 48.44
N LEU A 744 -8.05 46.78 47.38
CA LEU A 744 -7.04 46.04 46.63
C LEU A 744 -6.22 46.99 45.76
N VAL A 745 -4.89 46.85 45.77
CA VAL A 745 -3.99 47.54 44.83
C VAL A 745 -3.03 46.60 44.10
N GLY A 746 -2.99 45.31 44.45
CA GLY A 746 -2.17 44.33 43.75
C GLY A 746 -2.09 42.97 44.45
N TRP A 747 -1.42 42.01 43.83
CA TRP A 747 -1.11 40.70 44.42
C TRP A 747 0.13 40.08 43.78
N ARG A 748 0.64 39.00 44.37
CA ARG A 748 1.64 38.12 43.74
C ARG A 748 1.01 36.79 43.37
N ASP A 749 1.01 36.45 42.08
CA ASP A 749 0.46 35.19 41.55
C ASP A 749 1.56 34.12 41.51
N THR A 750 1.28 32.91 42.00
CA THR A 750 2.16 31.76 41.82
C THR A 750 1.75 31.03 40.54
N LEU A 751 2.36 31.45 39.42
CA LEU A 751 2.12 30.89 38.08
C LEU A 751 2.71 29.50 37.90
#